data_AF-A0A167YUR6-F1
#
_entry.id   AF-A0A167YUR6-F1
#
_cell.length_a   1.000
_cell.length_b   1.000
_cell.length_c   1.000
_cell.angle_alpha   90.00
_cell.angle_beta   90.00
_cell.angle_gamma   90.00
#
_symmetry.space_group_name_H-M   'P 1'
#
loop_
_entity.id
_entity.type
_entity.pdbx_description
1 polymer ?
#
loop_
_entity_poly.entity_id
_entity_poly.type
_entity_poly.pdbx_seq_one_letter_code
_entity_poly.pdbx_strand_id
1 'polypeptide(L)'
;MFGELPARILVTLFSKGRCTVAQLVHHTSLGPRQLRNGLGVLTQQNLLYHHTDPDTRSTNYEVNSTACYNLVRSGKILETIESQYGVAERDLVQTLMQLGYARVADLTHAFTSRAPKMNGHTNGSHEPSSGLIESKAHLHAALARLVQAEILETVRPESFRNPAEVYREIDADVTKTAPGEKASKYKIEQHMQTVQNYKAFRDQSKALKRQLDQTSGYTTKRRKLQNGHHHLDNPTDADDLDLNPNTVVRVNHEKCLVELRNQRLADFAADTLGEVTSLVYRTLLDLLTIKTSRCRADPLIGEENSGPQESVTTMEIYEHLDDEVNVHGGIGKADNDKIDVDSAERIRSGPYAYDSDPDDDDDDDDDDDDEDDEPAARPVPRGRMARAVKAAAIAGGGDHSGDGAFIQRQHAQTNGNGQLRVKFEDGDTTKESRLELMRNHLLLLAESKHRFLRHCGNHGRGQWTVDFDVLLDRLRESELDAYIEQSFGRHGLRLTRILREKGKLDEKTLPLASLMKKSDVQGKMLTMQMAGLVDVQEVPKDNSRLANRTMFFWYFDGARTQAQLLDDVYKAMLRCLQTLDKERHRERQILTFVERKDVKGKEKEVMTTEHYNKYNRHLEEQQKLLGQLMRLDDMVAVFRDY
;
A
#
# COMPACT_ATOMS: atom_id res chain seq x y z
N MET A 1 -25.56 -3.53 1.02
CA MET A 1 -25.20 -3.59 2.46
C MET A 1 -26.27 -2.97 3.36
N PHE A 2 -26.65 -1.69 3.19
CA PHE A 2 -27.56 -1.01 4.12
C PHE A 2 -28.99 -0.76 3.60
N GLY A 3 -29.35 -1.33 2.45
CA GLY A 3 -30.66 -1.21 1.82
C GLY A 3 -30.82 -0.01 0.87
N GLU A 4 -31.97 0.10 0.22
CA GLU A 4 -32.27 1.08 -0.82
C GLU A 4 -32.42 2.51 -0.29
N LEU A 5 -32.96 2.67 0.92
CA LEU A 5 -33.20 3.98 1.53
C LEU A 5 -31.88 4.74 1.78
N PRO A 6 -30.88 4.20 2.51
CA PRO A 6 -29.58 4.87 2.64
C PRO A 6 -28.90 5.10 1.29
N ALA A 7 -28.98 4.15 0.35
CA ALA A 7 -28.38 4.28 -0.97
C ALA A 7 -28.93 5.48 -1.75
N ARG A 8 -30.25 5.69 -1.75
CA ARG A 8 -30.89 6.84 -2.43
C ARG A 8 -30.45 8.18 -1.85
N ILE A 9 -30.32 8.27 -0.52
CA ILE A 9 -29.81 9.48 0.15
C ILE A 9 -28.37 9.75 -0.26
N LEU A 10 -27.53 8.71 -0.23
CA LEU A 10 -26.10 8.79 -0.53
C LEU A 10 -25.85 9.19 -1.99
N VAL A 11 -26.58 8.60 -2.96
CA VAL A 11 -26.54 9.01 -4.38
C VAL A 11 -26.93 10.48 -4.57
N THR A 12 -27.95 10.94 -3.85
CA THR A 12 -28.38 12.34 -3.91
C THR A 12 -27.28 13.27 -3.39
N LEU A 13 -26.68 12.95 -2.26
CA LEU A 13 -25.58 13.72 -1.67
C LEU A 13 -24.32 13.70 -2.56
N PHE A 14 -23.99 12.59 -3.22
CA PHE A 14 -22.90 12.58 -4.22
C PHE A 14 -23.18 13.51 -5.40
N SER A 15 -24.43 13.59 -5.85
CA SER A 15 -24.80 14.40 -7.03
C SER A 15 -25.01 15.89 -6.72
N LYS A 16 -25.45 16.23 -5.50
CA LYS A 16 -25.80 17.60 -5.10
C LYS A 16 -24.81 18.21 -4.12
N GLY A 17 -23.89 17.42 -3.58
CA GLY A 17 -22.97 17.84 -2.52
C GLY A 17 -23.69 18.03 -1.19
N ARG A 18 -23.18 18.97 -0.39
CA ARG A 18 -23.66 19.29 0.95
C ARG A 18 -25.15 19.68 0.95
N CYS A 19 -25.95 19.00 1.77
CA CYS A 19 -27.38 19.25 1.87
C CYS A 19 -27.88 19.22 3.32
N THR A 20 -28.92 20.00 3.61
CA THR A 20 -29.73 19.92 4.82
C THR A 20 -30.86 18.90 4.67
N VAL A 21 -31.50 18.52 5.78
CA VAL A 21 -32.70 17.65 5.73
C VAL A 21 -33.80 18.24 4.84
N ALA A 22 -34.02 19.55 4.89
CA ALA A 22 -35.06 20.22 4.08
C ALA A 22 -34.77 20.09 2.57
N GLN A 23 -33.51 20.29 2.17
CA GLN A 23 -33.08 20.09 0.78
C GLN A 23 -33.19 18.62 0.36
N LEU A 24 -32.81 17.69 1.23
CA LEU A 24 -32.93 16.26 0.95
C LEU A 24 -34.38 15.81 0.77
N VAL A 25 -35.35 16.37 1.52
CA VAL A 25 -36.79 16.10 1.31
C VAL A 25 -37.18 16.48 -0.13
N HIS A 26 -36.74 17.65 -0.60
CA HIS A 26 -37.06 18.12 -1.94
C HIS A 26 -36.40 17.26 -3.03
N HIS A 27 -35.11 16.95 -2.89
CA HIS A 27 -34.35 16.21 -3.91
C HIS A 27 -34.69 14.72 -3.97
N THR A 28 -34.98 14.09 -2.82
CA THR A 28 -35.25 12.65 -2.77
C THR A 28 -36.74 12.32 -2.84
N SER A 29 -37.63 13.28 -2.58
CA SER A 29 -39.07 13.05 -2.38
C SER A 29 -39.39 12.03 -1.27
N LEU A 30 -38.47 11.83 -0.32
CA LEU A 30 -38.65 10.97 0.85
C LEU A 30 -39.23 11.78 2.01
N GLY A 31 -40.03 11.12 2.85
CA GLY A 31 -40.59 11.75 4.04
C GLY A 31 -39.49 12.08 5.08
N PRO A 32 -39.64 13.15 5.89
CA PRO A 32 -38.62 13.53 6.89
C PRO A 32 -38.26 12.42 7.88
N ARG A 33 -39.20 11.55 8.24
CA ARG A 33 -38.95 10.40 9.12
C ARG A 33 -38.05 9.35 8.46
N GLN A 34 -38.29 9.05 7.18
CA GLN A 34 -37.45 8.10 6.42
C GLN A 34 -36.04 8.66 6.25
N LEU A 35 -35.91 9.95 5.94
CA LEU A 35 -34.60 10.61 5.86
C LEU A 35 -33.84 10.54 7.17
N ARG A 36 -34.46 10.86 8.31
CA ARG A 36 -33.79 10.77 9.62
C ARG A 36 -33.32 9.35 9.93
N ASN A 37 -34.13 8.33 9.63
CA ASN A 37 -33.72 6.93 9.81
C ASN A 37 -32.54 6.56 8.89
N GLY A 38 -32.59 6.95 7.61
CA GLY A 38 -31.53 6.67 6.65
C GLY A 38 -30.23 7.41 7.01
N LEU A 39 -30.31 8.69 7.36
CA LEU A 39 -29.19 9.49 7.84
C LEU A 39 -28.60 8.91 9.13
N GLY A 40 -29.43 8.44 10.07
CA GLY A 40 -28.95 7.77 11.28
C GLY A 40 -28.10 6.54 10.99
N VAL A 41 -28.52 5.69 10.04
CA VAL A 41 -27.74 4.52 9.60
C VAL A 41 -26.42 4.95 8.94
N LEU A 42 -26.47 5.95 8.06
CA LEU A 42 -25.29 6.43 7.34
C LEU A 42 -24.27 7.10 8.28
N THR A 43 -24.72 7.87 9.28
CA THR A 43 -23.87 8.45 10.31
C THR A 43 -23.28 7.38 11.22
N GLN A 44 -24.09 6.39 11.65
CA GLN A 44 -23.61 5.27 12.46
C GLN A 44 -22.47 4.50 11.77
N GLN A 45 -22.57 4.33 10.45
CA GLN A 45 -21.57 3.65 9.62
C GLN A 45 -20.43 4.58 9.16
N ASN A 46 -20.34 5.81 9.69
CA ASN A 46 -19.32 6.80 9.35
C ASN A 46 -19.24 7.15 7.84
N LEU A 47 -20.36 7.04 7.12
CA LEU A 47 -20.43 7.28 5.68
C LEU A 47 -20.72 8.74 5.33
N LEU A 48 -21.06 9.56 6.34
CA LEU A 48 -21.38 10.97 6.18
C LEU A 48 -20.56 11.81 7.16
N TYR A 49 -20.11 12.96 6.67
CA TYR A 49 -19.79 14.08 7.53
C TYR A 49 -21.06 14.83 7.90
N HIS A 50 -21.11 15.34 9.12
CA HIS A 50 -22.19 16.22 9.55
C HIS A 50 -21.66 17.34 10.45
N HIS A 51 -22.29 18.50 10.33
CA HIS A 51 -22.01 19.64 11.19
C HIS A 51 -23.30 20.40 11.45
N THR A 52 -23.57 20.72 12.72
CA THR A 52 -24.68 21.58 13.11
C THR A 52 -24.11 22.94 13.45
N ASP A 53 -24.49 23.93 12.65
CA ASP A 53 -24.10 25.31 12.86
C ASP A 53 -24.76 25.82 14.17
N PRO A 54 -23.99 26.35 15.13
CA PRO A 54 -24.52 26.82 16.40
C PRO A 54 -25.47 28.01 16.25
N ASP A 55 -25.26 28.86 15.22
CA ASP A 55 -26.02 30.09 15.02
C ASP A 55 -27.37 29.80 14.35
N THR A 56 -27.34 29.05 13.25
CA THR A 56 -28.56 28.73 12.49
C THR A 56 -29.30 27.50 13.00
N ARG A 57 -28.65 26.67 13.84
CA ARG A 57 -29.13 25.36 14.31
C ARG A 57 -29.50 24.41 13.17
N SER A 58 -28.96 24.64 11.97
CA SER A 58 -29.17 23.80 10.80
C SER A 58 -28.04 22.77 10.68
N THR A 59 -28.40 21.50 10.50
CA THR A 59 -27.43 20.43 10.27
C THR A 59 -27.21 20.20 8.79
N ASN A 60 -25.95 20.32 8.37
CA ASN A 60 -25.49 20.01 7.03
C ASN A 60 -24.93 18.59 7.00
N TYR A 61 -25.26 17.84 5.95
CA TYR A 61 -24.74 16.49 5.69
C TYR A 61 -23.96 16.48 4.38
N GLU A 62 -22.83 15.78 4.38
CA GLU A 62 -21.93 15.64 3.24
C GLU A 62 -21.39 14.21 3.19
N VAL A 63 -21.07 13.67 2.01
CA VAL A 63 -20.60 12.29 1.88
C VAL A 63 -19.12 12.18 2.27
N ASN A 64 -18.79 11.16 3.07
CA ASN A 64 -17.40 10.72 3.24
C ASN A 64 -17.08 9.66 2.18
N SER A 65 -16.56 10.10 1.03
CA SER A 65 -16.26 9.22 -0.11
C SER A 65 -15.22 8.15 0.24
N THR A 66 -14.22 8.49 1.04
CA THR A 66 -13.15 7.58 1.45
C THR A 66 -13.70 6.46 2.32
N ALA A 67 -14.51 6.79 3.34
CA ALA A 67 -15.16 5.77 4.17
C ALA A 67 -16.12 4.88 3.36
N CYS A 68 -16.87 5.46 2.41
CA CYS A 68 -17.74 4.68 1.52
C CYS A 68 -16.95 3.66 0.69
N TYR A 69 -15.79 4.06 0.15
CA TYR A 69 -14.95 3.16 -0.62
C TYR A 69 -14.35 2.04 0.25
N ASN A 70 -13.93 2.37 1.49
CA ASN A 70 -13.32 1.41 2.40
C ASN A 70 -14.23 0.22 2.79
N LEU A 71 -15.54 0.32 2.58
CA LEU A 71 -16.47 -0.81 2.71
C LEU A 71 -16.10 -1.98 1.79
N VAL A 72 -15.49 -1.72 0.62
CA VAL A 72 -15.03 -2.77 -0.31
C VAL A 72 -13.89 -3.58 0.30
N ARG A 73 -13.09 -2.97 1.19
CA ARG A 73 -11.84 -3.53 1.73
C ARG A 73 -12.00 -4.35 3.00
N SER A 74 -13.20 -4.47 3.53
CA SER A 74 -13.44 -5.12 4.82
C SER A 74 -12.85 -6.53 4.87
N GLY A 75 -12.93 -7.30 3.77
CA GLY A 75 -12.34 -8.65 3.69
C GLY A 75 -10.83 -8.66 3.89
N LYS A 76 -10.10 -7.88 3.08
CA LYS A 76 -8.63 -7.79 3.14
C LYS A 76 -8.16 -7.27 4.49
N ILE A 77 -8.81 -6.22 5.02
CA ILE A 77 -8.43 -5.65 6.32
C ILE A 77 -8.56 -6.71 7.42
N LEU A 78 -9.64 -7.51 7.41
CA LEU A 78 -9.83 -8.57 8.41
C LEU A 78 -8.77 -9.67 8.27
N GLU A 79 -8.40 -10.05 7.05
CA GLU A 79 -7.34 -11.04 6.78
C GLU A 79 -5.96 -10.54 7.25
N THR A 80 -5.63 -9.28 6.99
CA THR A 80 -4.39 -8.66 7.48
C THR A 80 -4.37 -8.58 9.01
N ILE A 81 -5.51 -8.29 9.65
CA ILE A 81 -5.58 -8.25 11.12
C ILE A 81 -5.48 -9.65 11.73
N GLU A 82 -6.12 -10.64 11.10
CA GLU A 82 -6.04 -12.04 11.52
C GLU A 82 -4.60 -12.56 11.47
N SER A 83 -3.86 -12.23 10.40
CA SER A 83 -2.46 -12.64 10.23
C SER A 83 -1.46 -11.88 11.11
N GLN A 84 -1.78 -10.67 11.58
CA GLN A 84 -0.87 -9.88 12.42
C GLN A 84 -1.17 -9.94 13.93
N TYR A 85 -2.44 -10.06 14.30
CA TYR A 85 -2.90 -9.95 15.70
C TYR A 85 -3.58 -11.22 16.20
N GLY A 86 -4.28 -11.92 15.31
CA GLY A 86 -4.96 -13.19 15.59
C GLY A 86 -6.48 -13.13 15.44
N VAL A 87 -7.12 -14.27 15.70
CA VAL A 87 -8.56 -14.49 15.47
C VAL A 87 -9.43 -13.63 16.39
N ALA A 88 -9.03 -13.43 17.65
CA ALA A 88 -9.76 -12.61 18.63
C ALA A 88 -9.89 -11.14 18.17
N GLU A 89 -8.77 -10.54 17.78
CA GLU A 89 -8.72 -9.17 17.27
C GLU A 89 -9.49 -9.03 15.96
N ARG A 90 -9.40 -10.04 15.07
CA ARG A 90 -10.18 -10.09 13.84
C ARG A 90 -11.70 -10.12 14.11
N ASP A 91 -12.19 -10.92 15.05
CA ASP A 91 -13.62 -10.96 15.40
C ASP A 91 -14.10 -9.64 16.05
N LEU A 92 -13.26 -9.03 16.89
CA LEU A 92 -13.52 -7.72 17.47
C LEU A 92 -13.65 -6.64 16.39
N VAL A 93 -12.70 -6.58 15.46
CA VAL A 93 -12.71 -5.61 14.36
C VAL A 93 -13.86 -5.90 13.41
N GLN A 94 -14.18 -7.16 13.12
CA GLN A 94 -15.35 -7.52 12.31
C GLN A 94 -16.65 -7.02 12.95
N THR A 95 -16.80 -7.21 14.26
CA THR A 95 -17.97 -6.72 15.02
C THR A 95 -18.02 -5.19 14.99
N LEU A 96 -16.90 -4.50 15.16
CA LEU A 96 -16.82 -3.04 15.06
C LEU A 96 -17.16 -2.52 13.65
N MET A 97 -16.67 -3.16 12.59
CA MET A 97 -17.01 -2.80 11.21
C MET A 97 -18.51 -2.94 10.92
N GLN A 98 -19.18 -3.93 11.51
CA GLN A 98 -20.63 -4.09 11.36
C GLN A 98 -21.42 -3.02 12.12
N LEU A 99 -20.92 -2.59 13.27
CA LEU A 99 -21.54 -1.55 14.09
C LEU A 99 -21.21 -0.13 13.61
N GLY A 100 -20.09 0.05 12.91
CA GLY A 100 -19.50 1.34 12.54
C GLY A 100 -18.62 1.91 13.65
N TYR A 101 -19.23 2.22 14.80
CA TYR A 101 -18.52 2.57 16.04
C TYR A 101 -19.31 2.08 17.26
N ALA A 102 -18.61 1.81 18.36
CA ALA A 102 -19.25 1.31 19.58
C ALA A 102 -18.54 1.84 20.83
N ARG A 103 -19.28 1.93 21.94
CA ARG A 103 -18.70 2.18 23.26
C ARG A 103 -18.02 0.92 23.78
N VAL A 104 -16.94 1.09 24.53
CA VAL A 104 -16.25 -0.03 25.20
C VAL A 104 -17.24 -0.82 26.06
N ALA A 105 -18.12 -0.16 26.81
CA ALA A 105 -19.14 -0.83 27.62
C ALA A 105 -20.07 -1.76 26.81
N ASP A 106 -20.50 -1.32 25.62
CA ASP A 106 -21.40 -2.08 24.76
C ASP A 106 -20.68 -3.30 24.16
N LEU A 107 -19.40 -3.13 23.80
CA LEU A 107 -18.54 -4.24 23.36
C LEU A 107 -18.32 -5.24 24.51
N THR A 108 -18.02 -4.77 25.71
CA THR A 108 -17.86 -5.63 26.89
C THR A 108 -19.10 -6.46 27.14
N HIS A 109 -20.28 -5.85 27.08
CA HIS A 109 -21.55 -6.59 27.21
C HIS A 109 -21.78 -7.59 26.06
N ALA A 110 -21.48 -7.21 24.82
CA ALA A 110 -21.68 -8.07 23.64
C ALA A 110 -20.75 -9.30 23.66
N PHE A 111 -19.49 -9.15 24.04
CA PHE A 111 -18.53 -10.26 24.05
C PHE A 111 -18.66 -11.15 25.30
N THR A 112 -18.94 -10.57 26.47
CA THR A 112 -19.19 -11.38 27.68
C THR A 112 -20.47 -12.20 27.61
N SER A 113 -21.48 -11.74 26.87
CA SER A 113 -22.70 -12.53 26.63
C SER A 113 -22.53 -13.63 25.58
N ARG A 114 -21.54 -13.52 24.69
CA ARG A 114 -21.18 -14.52 23.67
C ARG A 114 -20.25 -15.62 24.20
N ALA A 115 -19.50 -15.33 25.28
CA ALA A 115 -18.59 -16.31 25.88
C ALA A 115 -19.36 -17.60 26.25
N PRO A 116 -18.87 -18.79 25.85
CA PRO A 116 -19.54 -20.04 26.18
C PRO A 116 -19.60 -20.18 27.70
N LYS A 117 -20.81 -20.28 28.27
CA LYS A 117 -21.00 -20.69 29.65
C LYS A 117 -20.67 -22.18 29.74
N MET A 118 -19.41 -22.54 29.98
CA MET A 118 -19.03 -23.92 30.33
C MET A 118 -19.67 -24.30 31.67
N ASN A 119 -20.91 -24.80 31.62
CA ASN A 119 -21.51 -25.55 32.72
C ASN A 119 -21.19 -27.04 32.50
N GLY A 120 -19.98 -27.46 32.86
CA GLY A 120 -19.58 -28.86 32.78
C GLY A 120 -18.22 -29.10 33.42
N HIS A 121 -18.21 -29.76 34.58
CA HIS A 121 -17.00 -30.38 35.11
C HIS A 121 -16.64 -31.59 34.24
N THR A 122 -15.81 -31.40 33.22
CA THR A 122 -15.21 -32.50 32.48
C THR A 122 -13.71 -32.53 32.76
N ASN A 123 -13.29 -33.51 33.55
CA ASN A 123 -11.89 -33.85 33.73
C ASN A 123 -11.27 -34.26 32.38
N GLY A 124 -10.22 -33.55 31.97
CA GLY A 124 -9.15 -34.10 31.13
C GLY A 124 -9.43 -34.23 29.64
N SER A 125 -9.47 -33.10 28.93
CA SER A 125 -8.91 -32.96 27.57
C SER A 125 -8.83 -31.48 27.24
N HIS A 126 -7.63 -30.95 27.00
CA HIS A 126 -7.47 -29.60 26.43
C HIS A 126 -8.10 -29.60 25.03
N GLU A 127 -9.36 -29.17 24.91
CA GLU A 127 -9.84 -28.67 23.64
C GLU A 127 -8.99 -27.44 23.25
N PRO A 128 -8.62 -27.28 21.97
CA PRO A 128 -7.88 -26.10 21.55
C PRO A 128 -8.69 -24.86 21.94
N SER A 129 -8.04 -23.89 22.60
CA SER A 129 -8.69 -22.62 22.92
C SER A 129 -9.27 -22.05 21.62
N SER A 130 -10.51 -21.59 21.67
CA SER A 130 -11.25 -21.16 20.48
C SER A 130 -10.57 -20.00 19.73
N GLY A 131 -9.55 -19.38 20.34
CA GLY A 131 -8.88 -18.18 19.85
C GLY A 131 -9.77 -16.94 19.94
N LEU A 132 -10.93 -17.03 20.59
CA LEU A 132 -11.91 -15.96 20.74
C LEU A 132 -11.76 -15.25 22.10
N ILE A 133 -12.51 -14.15 22.26
CA ILE A 133 -12.52 -13.34 23.47
C ILE A 133 -13.33 -14.04 24.56
N GLU A 134 -12.65 -14.52 25.60
CA GLU A 134 -13.22 -15.34 26.67
C GLU A 134 -13.57 -14.56 27.95
N SER A 135 -12.91 -13.42 28.18
CA SER A 135 -13.07 -12.64 29.43
C SER A 135 -13.09 -11.13 29.18
N LYS A 136 -13.55 -10.36 30.18
CA LYS A 136 -13.47 -8.89 30.16
C LYS A 136 -12.02 -8.44 30.02
N ALA A 137 -11.10 -8.98 30.83
CA ALA A 137 -9.68 -8.62 30.77
C ALA A 137 -9.09 -8.88 29.37
N HIS A 138 -9.40 -10.03 28.77
CA HIS A 138 -8.94 -10.36 27.41
C HIS A 138 -9.46 -9.36 26.37
N LEU A 139 -10.74 -8.97 26.43
CA LEU A 139 -11.29 -7.93 25.53
C LEU A 139 -10.55 -6.60 25.68
N HIS A 140 -10.33 -6.16 26.91
CA HIS A 140 -9.69 -4.88 27.18
C HIS A 140 -8.22 -4.87 26.75
N ALA A 141 -7.50 -5.97 26.94
CA ALA A 141 -6.14 -6.16 26.41
C ALA A 141 -6.11 -6.12 24.87
N ALA A 142 -7.05 -6.80 24.20
CA ALA A 142 -7.17 -6.77 22.73
C ALA A 142 -7.47 -5.34 22.21
N LEU A 143 -8.40 -4.63 22.86
CA LEU A 143 -8.69 -3.22 22.55
C LEU A 143 -7.46 -2.33 22.74
N ALA A 144 -6.74 -2.47 23.86
CA ALA A 144 -5.54 -1.69 24.14
C ALA A 144 -4.47 -1.91 23.07
N ARG A 145 -4.18 -3.18 22.71
CA ARG A 145 -3.22 -3.53 21.64
C ARG A 145 -3.59 -2.90 20.30
N LEU A 146 -4.85 -3.02 19.89
CA LEU A 146 -5.31 -2.47 18.61
C LEU A 146 -5.29 -0.92 18.58
N VAL A 147 -5.53 -0.27 19.73
CA VAL A 147 -5.42 1.19 19.85
C VAL A 147 -3.95 1.64 19.80
N GLN A 148 -3.04 0.95 20.48
CA GLN A 148 -1.60 1.25 20.42
C GLN A 148 -1.04 1.10 19.00
N ALA A 149 -1.49 0.07 18.30
CA ALA A 149 -1.17 -0.16 16.89
C ALA A 149 -1.87 0.79 15.91
N GLU A 150 -2.74 1.69 16.40
CA GLU A 150 -3.57 2.61 15.60
C GLU A 150 -4.56 1.93 14.63
N ILE A 151 -4.81 0.62 14.76
CA ILE A 151 -5.86 -0.08 14.00
C ILE A 151 -7.25 0.39 14.46
N LEU A 152 -7.38 0.70 15.75
CA LEU A 152 -8.54 1.36 16.33
C LEU A 152 -8.19 2.78 16.76
N GLU A 153 -9.14 3.69 16.60
CA GLU A 153 -9.03 5.07 17.08
C GLU A 153 -10.23 5.47 17.93
N THR A 154 -10.04 6.50 18.77
CA THR A 154 -11.12 7.05 19.57
C THR A 154 -11.95 8.06 18.78
N VAL A 155 -13.27 8.01 18.98
CA VAL A 155 -14.23 8.85 18.27
C VAL A 155 -14.78 9.91 19.20
N ARG A 156 -14.78 11.15 18.72
CA ARG A 156 -15.43 12.31 19.34
C ARG A 156 -16.52 12.86 18.41
N PRO A 157 -17.47 13.66 18.90
CA PRO A 157 -18.45 14.32 18.03
C PRO A 157 -17.80 15.08 16.86
N GLU A 158 -16.65 15.70 17.11
CA GLU A 158 -15.85 16.44 16.14
C GLU A 158 -15.22 15.54 15.06
N SER A 159 -15.03 14.24 15.34
CA SER A 159 -14.46 13.26 14.40
C SER A 159 -15.38 12.94 13.21
N PHE A 160 -16.61 13.43 13.21
CA PHE A 160 -17.57 13.32 12.11
C PHE A 160 -17.68 14.59 11.27
N ARG A 161 -16.85 15.61 11.53
CA ARG A 161 -16.78 16.81 10.71
C ARG A 161 -15.93 16.59 9.46
N ASN A 162 -16.22 17.34 8.40
CA ASN A 162 -15.39 17.34 7.21
C ASN A 162 -14.04 17.99 7.54
N PRO A 163 -12.89 17.29 7.40
CA PRO A 163 -11.59 17.84 7.76
C PRO A 163 -11.23 19.13 6.99
N ALA A 164 -11.65 19.25 5.72
CA ALA A 164 -11.42 20.44 4.91
C ALA A 164 -12.24 21.66 5.35
N GLU A 165 -13.36 21.45 6.05
CA GLU A 165 -14.12 22.54 6.67
C GLU A 165 -13.48 22.97 7.99
N VAL A 166 -13.07 22.01 8.83
CA VAL A 166 -12.36 22.30 10.07
C VAL A 166 -11.08 23.08 9.81
N TYR A 167 -10.30 22.69 8.78
CA TYR A 167 -9.11 23.43 8.39
C TYR A 167 -9.42 24.88 8.00
N ARG A 168 -10.47 25.11 7.20
CA ARG A 168 -10.90 26.45 6.78
C ARG A 168 -11.37 27.30 7.94
N GLU A 169 -12.03 26.71 8.93
CA GLU A 169 -12.43 27.42 10.15
C GLU A 169 -11.22 27.81 11.00
N ILE A 170 -10.27 26.89 11.20
CA ILE A 170 -9.02 27.19 11.90
C ILE A 170 -8.25 28.31 11.19
N ASP A 171 -8.15 28.25 9.85
CA ASP A 171 -7.51 29.29 9.06
C ASP A 171 -8.22 30.63 9.18
N ALA A 172 -9.56 30.64 9.13
CA ALA A 172 -10.36 31.84 9.32
C ALA A 172 -10.17 32.43 10.73
N ASP A 173 -10.07 31.60 11.76
CA ASP A 173 -9.86 32.04 13.15
C ASP A 173 -8.46 32.62 13.35
N VAL A 174 -7.43 32.01 12.76
CA VAL A 174 -6.03 32.49 12.82
C VAL A 174 -5.85 33.79 12.01
N THR A 175 -6.55 33.93 10.89
CA THR A 175 -6.48 35.11 10.02
C THR A 175 -7.43 36.24 10.44
N LYS A 176 -8.32 36.01 11.42
CA LYS A 176 -9.29 36.99 11.91
C LYS A 176 -8.61 38.20 12.51
N THR A 177 -8.76 39.36 11.86
CA THR A 177 -8.29 40.66 12.38
C THR A 177 -9.44 41.48 12.97
N ALA A 178 -9.11 42.44 13.83
CA ALA A 178 -10.11 43.36 14.37
C ALA A 178 -10.70 44.24 13.25
N PRO A 179 -11.97 44.71 13.38
CA PRO A 179 -12.59 45.57 12.37
C PRO A 179 -11.75 46.84 12.12
N GLY A 180 -11.25 47.00 10.88
CA GLY A 180 -10.45 48.15 10.44
C GLY A 180 -8.93 47.93 10.45
N GLU A 181 -8.45 46.78 10.92
CA GLU A 181 -7.03 46.43 10.93
C GLU A 181 -6.61 45.78 9.60
N LYS A 182 -5.48 46.21 9.05
CA LYS A 182 -4.96 45.66 7.78
C LYS A 182 -4.56 44.20 7.95
N ALA A 183 -4.77 43.39 6.92
CA ALA A 183 -4.35 41.99 6.90
C ALA A 183 -2.88 41.84 7.33
N SER A 184 -2.61 40.83 8.17
CA SER A 184 -1.28 40.58 8.74
C SER A 184 -0.21 40.43 7.66
N LYS A 185 0.98 41.00 7.92
CA LYS A 185 2.17 40.79 7.08
C LYS A 185 2.82 39.42 7.30
N TYR A 186 2.48 38.73 8.39
CA TYR A 186 3.09 37.46 8.84
C TYR A 186 2.34 36.23 8.30
N LYS A 187 2.14 36.14 6.98
CA LYS A 187 1.37 35.04 6.37
C LYS A 187 1.96 33.66 6.61
N ILE A 188 3.29 33.56 6.68
CA ILE A 188 4.01 32.30 6.92
C ILE A 188 3.74 31.81 8.35
N GLU A 189 3.86 32.69 9.33
CA GLU A 189 3.60 32.38 10.74
C GLU A 189 2.13 31.98 10.98
N GLN A 190 1.19 32.73 10.37
CA GLN A 190 -0.23 32.37 10.39
C GLN A 190 -0.47 30.98 9.78
N HIS A 191 0.13 30.68 8.63
CA HIS A 191 0.00 29.36 8.02
C HIS A 191 0.58 28.25 8.91
N MET A 192 1.75 28.47 9.52
CA MET A 192 2.34 27.52 10.47
C MET A 192 1.44 27.30 11.69
N GLN A 193 0.81 28.36 12.21
CA GLN A 193 -0.13 28.26 13.31
C GLN A 193 -1.41 27.50 12.89
N THR A 194 -1.97 27.78 11.71
CA THR A 194 -3.09 27.02 11.13
C THR A 194 -2.76 25.53 11.05
N VAL A 195 -1.57 25.20 10.53
CA VAL A 195 -1.07 23.82 10.43
C VAL A 195 -0.95 23.18 11.81
N GLN A 196 -0.33 23.84 12.79
CA GLN A 196 -0.17 23.30 14.14
C GLN A 196 -1.51 23.05 14.84
N ASN A 197 -2.44 24.00 14.74
CA ASN A 197 -3.77 23.89 15.32
C ASN A 197 -4.57 22.73 14.68
N TYR A 198 -4.49 22.59 13.36
CA TYR A 198 -5.16 21.50 12.66
C TYR A 198 -4.51 20.13 12.94
N LYS A 199 -3.18 20.05 13.08
CA LYS A 199 -2.50 18.84 13.59
C LYS A 199 -3.00 18.46 14.98
N ALA A 200 -3.10 19.43 15.89
CA ALA A 200 -3.61 19.20 17.23
C ALA A 200 -5.06 18.70 17.23
N PHE A 201 -5.91 19.23 16.33
CA PHE A 201 -7.28 18.75 16.11
C PHE A 201 -7.32 17.30 15.61
N ARG A 202 -6.56 16.98 14.56
CA ARG A 202 -6.51 15.64 13.97
C ARG A 202 -6.05 14.60 14.98
N ASP A 203 -4.99 14.90 15.71
CA ASP A 203 -4.36 13.97 16.64
C ASP A 203 -5.17 13.75 17.93
N GLN A 204 -6.33 14.40 18.10
CA GLN A 204 -7.22 14.15 19.23
C GLN A 204 -7.72 12.70 19.29
N SER A 205 -7.83 12.01 18.14
CA SER A 205 -8.24 10.59 18.09
C SER A 205 -7.18 9.66 18.69
N LYS A 206 -5.92 10.11 18.75
CA LYS A 206 -4.77 9.39 19.32
C LYS A 206 -4.60 9.59 20.84
N ALA A 207 -5.51 10.32 21.49
CA ALA A 207 -5.40 10.61 22.93
C ALA A 207 -5.30 9.34 23.79
N LEU A 208 -6.15 8.33 23.53
CA LEU A 208 -6.10 7.06 24.27
C LEU A 208 -4.81 6.27 23.97
N LYS A 209 -4.32 6.27 22.73
CA LYS A 209 -3.03 5.68 22.39
C LYS A 209 -1.91 6.30 23.24
N ARG A 210 -1.83 7.64 23.27
CA ARG A 210 -0.82 8.35 24.08
C ARG A 210 -0.91 7.99 25.56
N GLN A 211 -2.12 7.80 26.09
CA GLN A 211 -2.32 7.33 27.48
C GLN A 211 -1.82 5.91 27.66
N LEU A 212 -2.17 4.98 26.76
CA LEU A 212 -1.75 3.58 26.83
C LEU A 212 -0.23 3.42 26.69
N ASP A 213 0.40 4.17 25.79
CA ASP A 213 1.85 4.15 25.60
C ASP A 213 2.60 4.65 26.83
N GLN A 214 2.00 5.57 27.60
CA GLN A 214 2.55 6.06 28.87
C GLN A 214 2.38 5.05 30.01
N THR A 215 1.25 4.34 30.07
CA THR A 215 0.94 3.42 31.17
C THR A 215 1.50 2.02 30.99
N SER A 216 1.44 1.49 29.76
CA SER A 216 1.81 0.10 29.44
C SER A 216 3.16 -0.02 28.75
N GLY A 217 3.84 1.10 28.48
CA GLY A 217 4.98 1.17 27.59
C GLY A 217 4.59 0.96 26.13
N TYR A 218 5.55 1.18 25.24
CA TYR A 218 5.37 0.97 23.81
C TYR A 218 5.34 -0.54 23.50
N THR A 219 4.22 -1.04 22.97
CA THR A 219 4.13 -2.44 22.54
C THR A 219 4.79 -2.59 21.16
N THR A 220 6.12 -2.74 21.11
CA THR A 220 6.84 -3.08 19.85
C THR A 220 6.53 -4.49 19.36
N LYS A 221 6.12 -5.39 20.26
CA LYS A 221 5.93 -6.81 19.97
C LYS A 221 4.55 -7.07 19.34
N ARG A 222 4.44 -6.93 18.02
CA ARG A 222 3.40 -7.64 17.26
C ARG A 222 3.53 -9.13 17.57
N ARG A 223 2.41 -9.80 17.83
CA ARG A 223 2.40 -11.20 18.26
C ARG A 223 2.94 -12.08 17.12
N LYS A 224 4.04 -12.80 17.35
CA LYS A 224 4.43 -13.91 16.47
C LYS A 224 3.30 -14.95 16.52
N LEU A 225 2.52 -15.07 15.43
CA LEU A 225 1.47 -16.10 15.32
C LEU A 225 2.13 -17.42 14.95
N GLN A 226 2.59 -18.17 15.96
CA GLN A 226 3.09 -19.51 15.76
C GLN A 226 1.92 -20.52 15.71
N ASN A 227 1.94 -21.39 14.70
CA ASN A 227 1.15 -22.61 14.67
C ASN A 227 1.71 -23.60 15.69
N GLY A 228 1.25 -23.48 16.94
CA GLY A 228 1.47 -24.50 17.97
C GLY A 228 2.28 -24.00 19.16
N HIS A 229 1.55 -23.76 20.26
CA HIS A 229 1.98 -23.98 21.63
C HIS A 229 3.30 -23.31 22.08
N HIS A 230 3.23 -22.03 22.46
CA HIS A 230 4.13 -21.51 23.49
C HIS A 230 3.37 -20.76 24.58
N HIS A 231 3.75 -21.13 25.80
CA HIS A 231 3.31 -20.60 27.08
C HIS A 231 3.60 -19.09 27.13
N LEU A 232 2.62 -18.35 27.63
CA LEU A 232 2.66 -16.92 27.88
C LEU A 232 3.97 -16.47 28.56
N ASP A 233 4.71 -15.56 27.91
CA ASP A 233 5.14 -14.35 28.62
C ASP A 233 3.89 -13.45 28.67
N ASN A 234 3.06 -13.70 29.68
CA ASN A 234 2.00 -12.78 30.04
C ASN A 234 2.76 -11.56 30.54
N PRO A 235 2.57 -10.34 30.00
CA PRO A 235 2.88 -9.18 30.80
C PRO A 235 1.97 -9.33 32.01
N THR A 236 2.55 -9.64 33.16
CA THR A 236 1.84 -9.77 34.45
C THR A 236 1.07 -8.49 34.84
N ASP A 237 1.17 -7.41 34.04
CA ASP A 237 0.41 -6.16 34.13
C ASP A 237 -0.86 -6.13 33.26
N ALA A 238 -1.13 -7.14 32.41
CA ALA A 238 -2.27 -7.13 31.49
C ALA A 238 -3.63 -7.45 32.17
N ASP A 239 -3.61 -8.03 33.37
CA ASP A 239 -4.82 -8.40 34.12
C ASP A 239 -5.53 -7.19 34.77
N ASP A 240 -4.87 -6.02 34.85
CA ASP A 240 -5.41 -4.78 35.47
C ASP A 240 -5.78 -3.67 34.47
N LEU A 241 -5.69 -3.91 33.15
CA LEU A 241 -6.06 -2.93 32.13
C LEU A 241 -7.59 -2.77 32.02
N ASP A 242 -8.16 -1.79 32.72
CA ASP A 242 -9.56 -1.38 32.56
C ASP A 242 -9.67 -0.08 31.75
N LEU A 243 -10.28 -0.18 30.58
CA LEU A 243 -10.48 0.96 29.68
C LEU A 243 -11.76 1.67 30.08
N ASN A 244 -11.79 3.00 29.96
CA ASN A 244 -12.98 3.77 30.30
C ASN A 244 -14.20 3.26 29.49
N PRO A 245 -15.28 2.80 30.16
CA PRO A 245 -16.45 2.20 29.51
C PRO A 245 -17.17 3.15 28.55
N ASN A 246 -17.05 4.46 28.75
CA ASN A 246 -17.70 5.49 27.92
C ASN A 246 -16.91 5.84 26.66
N THR A 247 -15.67 5.36 26.52
CA THR A 247 -14.88 5.60 25.31
C THR A 247 -15.56 4.97 24.10
N VAL A 248 -15.71 5.75 23.02
CA VAL A 248 -16.20 5.27 21.73
C VAL A 248 -15.01 4.99 20.84
N VAL A 249 -14.99 3.80 20.22
CA VAL A 249 -13.92 3.37 19.32
C VAL A 249 -14.48 3.02 17.94
N ARG A 250 -13.67 3.24 16.91
CA ARG A 250 -13.92 2.80 15.52
C ARG A 250 -12.64 2.31 14.85
N VAL A 251 -12.78 1.64 13.71
CA VAL A 251 -11.65 1.20 12.89
C VAL A 251 -11.01 2.39 12.19
N ASN A 252 -9.70 2.52 12.33
CA ASN A 252 -8.91 3.47 11.58
C ASN A 252 -8.50 2.87 10.23
N HIS A 253 -9.24 3.21 9.19
CA HIS A 253 -8.97 2.71 7.84
C HIS A 253 -7.65 3.22 7.26
N GLU A 254 -7.12 4.37 7.69
CA GLU A 254 -5.88 4.91 7.15
C GLU A 254 -4.67 4.08 7.59
N LYS A 255 -4.63 3.68 8.87
CA LYS A 255 -3.61 2.75 9.35
C LYS A 255 -3.77 1.37 8.71
N CYS A 256 -5.00 0.90 8.51
CA CYS A 256 -5.22 -0.35 7.78
C CYS A 256 -4.67 -0.29 6.34
N LEU A 257 -4.73 0.87 5.67
CA LEU A 257 -4.12 1.04 4.35
C LEU A 257 -2.59 0.96 4.38
N VAL A 258 -1.95 1.44 5.45
CA VAL A 258 -0.50 1.28 5.65
C VAL A 258 -0.13 -0.21 5.71
N GLU A 259 -0.91 -1.01 6.44
CA GLU A 259 -0.68 -2.45 6.51
C GLU A 259 -0.90 -3.15 5.15
N LEU A 260 -1.95 -2.78 4.42
CA LEU A 260 -2.21 -3.31 3.07
C LEU A 260 -1.11 -2.90 2.08
N ARG A 261 -0.57 -1.68 2.19
CA ARG A 261 0.59 -1.23 1.39
C ARG A 261 1.81 -2.10 1.69
N ASN A 262 2.10 -2.32 2.96
CA ASN A 262 3.26 -3.12 3.36
C ASN A 262 3.14 -4.56 2.85
N GLN A 263 1.94 -5.14 2.91
CA GLN A 263 1.66 -6.44 2.31
C GLN A 263 1.90 -6.42 0.79
N ARG A 264 1.38 -5.42 0.07
CA ARG A 264 1.59 -5.31 -1.39
C ARG A 264 3.06 -5.13 -1.76
N LEU A 265 3.83 -4.38 -0.99
CA LEU A 265 5.27 -4.20 -1.20
C LEU A 265 6.04 -5.49 -0.92
N ALA A 266 5.65 -6.27 0.09
CA ALA A 266 6.20 -7.59 0.35
C ALA A 266 5.90 -8.56 -0.80
N ASP A 267 4.65 -8.60 -1.31
CA ASP A 267 4.30 -9.40 -2.47
C ASP A 267 5.13 -9.00 -3.70
N PHE A 268 5.36 -7.70 -3.90
CA PHE A 268 6.19 -7.20 -4.99
C PHE A 268 7.66 -7.63 -4.84
N ALA A 269 8.20 -7.66 -3.63
CA ALA A 269 9.51 -8.24 -3.35
C ALA A 269 9.54 -9.76 -3.58
N ALA A 270 8.45 -10.47 -3.25
CA ALA A 270 8.34 -11.91 -3.47
C ALA A 270 8.37 -12.26 -4.96
N ASP A 271 7.62 -11.51 -5.78
CA ASP A 271 7.56 -11.69 -7.23
C ASP A 271 8.92 -11.41 -7.92
N THR A 272 9.77 -10.56 -7.32
CA THR A 272 11.03 -10.11 -7.92
C THR A 272 12.27 -10.84 -7.40
N LEU A 273 12.34 -11.12 -6.10
CA LEU A 273 13.53 -11.64 -5.39
C LEU A 273 13.25 -12.93 -4.60
N GLY A 274 12.01 -13.41 -4.59
CA GLY A 274 11.60 -14.65 -3.94
C GLY A 274 11.04 -14.49 -2.54
N GLU A 275 10.37 -15.55 -2.08
CA GLU A 275 9.56 -15.58 -0.85
C GLU A 275 10.38 -15.29 0.42
N VAL A 276 11.54 -15.92 0.59
CA VAL A 276 12.39 -15.72 1.79
C VAL A 276 12.83 -14.25 1.93
N THR A 277 13.29 -13.66 0.84
CA THR A 277 13.69 -12.24 0.79
C THR A 277 12.51 -11.32 1.12
N SER A 278 11.32 -11.66 0.64
CA SER A 278 10.09 -10.92 0.95
C SER A 278 9.69 -10.96 2.43
N LEU A 279 9.94 -12.08 3.12
CA LEU A 279 9.65 -12.20 4.55
C LEU A 279 10.59 -11.33 5.39
N VAL A 280 11.89 -11.29 5.04
CA VAL A 280 12.85 -10.36 5.65
C VAL A 280 12.42 -8.91 5.40
N TYR A 281 12.01 -8.59 4.18
CA TYR A 281 11.51 -7.26 3.84
C TYR A 281 10.22 -6.90 4.60
N ARG A 282 9.30 -7.87 4.77
CA ARG A 282 8.05 -7.71 5.51
C ARG A 282 8.32 -7.34 6.97
N THR A 283 9.27 -8.02 7.62
CA THR A 283 9.71 -7.72 9.00
C THR A 283 10.28 -6.31 9.10
N LEU A 284 11.10 -5.89 8.13
CA LEU A 284 11.62 -4.51 8.09
C LEU A 284 10.49 -3.49 7.95
N LEU A 285 9.53 -3.71 7.04
CA LEU A 285 8.39 -2.82 6.85
C LEU A 285 7.53 -2.71 8.12
N ASP A 286 7.35 -3.81 8.86
CA ASP A 286 6.64 -3.80 10.15
C ASP A 286 7.33 -2.87 11.16
N LEU A 287 8.66 -2.94 11.26
CA LEU A 287 9.44 -2.10 12.16
C LEU A 287 9.47 -0.63 11.73
N LEU A 288 9.60 -0.38 10.44
CA LEU A 288 9.70 0.97 9.90
C LEU A 288 8.36 1.72 9.97
N THR A 289 7.23 1.02 9.93
CA THR A 289 5.91 1.66 9.81
C THR A 289 5.12 1.74 11.11
N ILE A 290 5.71 1.44 12.26
CA ILE A 290 4.98 1.43 13.53
C ILE A 290 4.41 2.83 13.86
N LYS A 291 5.18 3.90 13.57
CA LYS A 291 4.76 5.30 13.76
C LYS A 291 4.09 5.91 12.53
N THR A 292 4.10 5.20 11.40
CA THR A 292 3.44 5.63 10.17
C THR A 292 1.93 5.40 10.27
N SER A 293 1.16 6.48 10.36
CA SER A 293 -0.32 6.43 10.43
C SER A 293 -1.01 6.38 9.06
N ARG A 294 -0.34 6.85 8.00
CA ARG A 294 -0.93 7.06 6.66
C ARG A 294 0.07 6.74 5.55
N CYS A 295 -0.43 6.33 4.38
CA CYS A 295 0.41 6.09 3.20
C CYS A 295 0.86 7.39 2.53
N ARG A 296 -0.05 8.37 2.41
CA ARG A 296 0.20 9.66 1.75
C ARG A 296 0.21 10.80 2.75
N ALA A 297 0.95 11.85 2.39
CA ALA A 297 0.90 13.13 3.07
C ALA A 297 -0.53 13.70 3.10
N ASP A 298 -0.87 14.42 4.16
CA ASP A 298 -2.19 15.06 4.27
C ASP A 298 -2.28 16.18 3.22
N PRO A 299 -3.28 16.18 2.32
CA PRO A 299 -3.37 17.19 1.26
C PRO A 299 -3.55 18.63 1.79
N LEU A 300 -3.99 18.81 3.04
CA LEU A 300 -4.20 20.13 3.64
C LEU A 300 -2.96 20.68 4.34
N ILE A 301 -2.03 19.81 4.75
CA ILE A 301 -0.83 20.18 5.51
C ILE A 301 0.46 19.94 4.71
N GLY A 302 0.41 19.10 3.68
CA GLY A 302 1.58 18.65 2.95
C GLY A 302 2.38 17.61 3.73
N GLU A 303 3.66 17.47 3.37
CA GLU A 303 4.58 16.53 4.02
C GLU A 303 4.86 16.96 5.45
N GLU A 304 4.59 16.04 6.39
CA GLU A 304 4.83 16.27 7.82
C GLU A 304 6.21 15.82 8.28
N ASN A 305 6.93 15.10 7.42
CA ASN A 305 8.24 14.52 7.71
C ASN A 305 9.36 15.52 7.44
N SER A 306 9.43 16.58 8.25
CA SER A 306 10.65 17.41 8.36
C SER A 306 11.65 16.85 9.39
N GLY A 307 11.38 15.65 9.93
CA GLY A 307 12.27 14.95 10.87
C GLY A 307 13.22 13.98 10.16
N PRO A 308 14.21 13.43 10.89
CA PRO A 308 15.10 12.40 10.33
C PRO A 308 14.27 11.20 9.86
N GLN A 309 14.57 10.73 8.66
CA GLN A 309 13.90 9.59 8.06
C GLN A 309 13.99 8.36 8.97
N GLU A 310 12.86 7.69 9.19
CA GLU A 310 12.81 6.48 10.02
C GLU A 310 13.69 5.40 9.39
N SER A 311 14.57 4.83 10.20
CA SER A 311 15.49 3.76 9.81
C SER A 311 15.47 2.65 10.85
N VAL A 312 15.81 1.44 10.40
CA VAL A 312 15.83 0.22 11.21
C VAL A 312 17.21 -0.41 11.06
N THR A 313 17.77 -0.90 12.16
CA THR A 313 19.07 -1.57 12.16
C THR A 313 18.95 -3.05 11.76
N THR A 314 20.03 -3.63 11.23
CA THR A 314 20.11 -5.07 10.96
C THR A 314 19.82 -5.90 12.22
N MET A 315 20.29 -5.46 13.39
CA MET A 315 20.05 -6.17 14.65
C MET A 315 18.56 -6.18 15.04
N GLU A 316 17.86 -5.06 14.91
CA GLU A 316 16.43 -5.00 15.20
C GLU A 316 15.63 -5.93 14.27
N ILE A 317 15.97 -5.98 12.99
CA ILE A 317 15.32 -6.88 12.03
C ILE A 317 15.57 -8.34 12.43
N TYR A 318 16.80 -8.67 12.80
CA TYR A 318 17.18 -10.02 13.21
C TYR A 318 16.41 -10.49 14.46
N GLU A 319 16.24 -9.61 15.45
CA GLU A 319 15.51 -9.92 16.69
C GLU A 319 14.00 -10.14 16.45
N HIS A 320 13.42 -9.49 15.44
CA HIS A 320 11.99 -9.57 15.13
C HIS A 320 11.65 -10.58 14.03
N LEU A 321 12.64 -11.08 13.30
CA LEU A 321 12.44 -12.11 12.29
C LEU A 321 11.96 -13.42 12.94
N ASP A 322 11.09 -14.14 12.24
CA ASP A 322 10.62 -15.45 12.71
C ASP A 322 11.76 -16.48 12.59
N ASP A 323 11.90 -17.31 13.62
CA ASP A 323 12.93 -18.34 13.70
C ASP A 323 12.67 -19.45 12.67
N GLU A 324 11.41 -19.64 12.25
CA GLU A 324 11.01 -20.58 11.21
C GLU A 324 11.45 -20.15 9.79
N VAL A 325 11.80 -18.87 9.60
CA VAL A 325 12.25 -18.36 8.30
C VAL A 325 13.65 -18.88 7.97
N ASN A 326 13.73 -19.73 6.96
CA ASN A 326 14.99 -20.27 6.49
C ASN A 326 15.73 -19.28 5.56
N VAL A 327 16.55 -18.41 6.14
CA VAL A 327 17.40 -17.42 5.43
C VAL A 327 18.54 -18.03 4.60
N HIS A 328 18.72 -19.35 4.60
CA HIS A 328 19.66 -19.99 3.68
C HIS A 328 19.06 -20.15 2.28
N GLY A 329 17.74 -20.04 2.14
CA GLY A 329 17.03 -20.20 0.87
C GLY A 329 16.92 -18.89 0.09
N GLY A 330 16.91 -18.97 -1.24
CA GLY A 330 16.57 -17.83 -2.11
C GLY A 330 17.75 -16.94 -2.54
N ILE A 331 18.94 -17.09 -1.96
CA ILE A 331 20.15 -16.40 -2.41
C ILE A 331 21.02 -17.37 -3.22
N GLY A 332 21.41 -16.95 -4.43
CA GLY A 332 22.37 -17.67 -5.25
C GLY A 332 23.78 -17.54 -4.67
N LYS A 333 24.55 -18.63 -4.63
CA LYS A 333 25.96 -18.58 -4.25
C LYS A 333 26.77 -18.02 -5.42
N ALA A 334 27.33 -16.83 -5.25
CA ALA A 334 28.35 -16.29 -6.14
C ALA A 334 29.73 -16.54 -5.50
N ASP A 335 30.73 -16.78 -6.34
CA ASP A 335 32.12 -16.82 -5.89
C ASP A 335 32.51 -15.45 -5.33
N ASN A 336 33.30 -15.40 -4.26
CA ASN A 336 33.65 -14.14 -3.57
C ASN A 336 34.35 -13.12 -4.47
N ASP A 337 35.03 -13.57 -5.54
CA ASP A 337 35.70 -12.73 -6.53
C ASP A 337 34.71 -12.00 -7.47
N LYS A 338 33.44 -12.42 -7.50
CA LYS A 338 32.37 -11.80 -8.29
C LYS A 338 31.48 -10.85 -7.50
N ILE A 339 31.71 -10.73 -6.19
CA ILE A 339 30.92 -9.87 -5.30
C ILE A 339 31.72 -8.60 -5.04
N ASP A 340 31.21 -7.47 -5.54
CA ASP A 340 31.74 -6.15 -5.20
C ASP A 340 31.15 -5.69 -3.87
N VAL A 341 31.80 -6.08 -2.78
CA VAL A 341 31.35 -5.80 -1.41
C VAL A 341 31.35 -4.29 -1.12
N ASP A 342 32.33 -3.55 -1.64
CA ASP A 342 32.45 -2.12 -1.40
C ASP A 342 31.29 -1.33 -2.01
N SER A 343 30.88 -1.71 -3.24
CA SER A 343 29.70 -1.14 -3.88
C SER A 343 28.40 -1.52 -3.17
N ALA A 344 28.25 -2.78 -2.75
CA ALA A 344 27.06 -3.29 -2.08
C ALA A 344 26.84 -2.63 -0.70
N GLU A 345 27.92 -2.40 0.04
CA GLU A 345 27.90 -1.81 1.37
C GLU A 345 27.90 -0.27 1.36
N ARG A 346 28.00 0.37 0.18
CA ARG A 346 28.04 1.84 0.07
C ARG A 346 26.81 2.49 0.70
N ILE A 347 27.07 3.37 1.67
CA ILE A 347 26.03 4.18 2.32
C ILE A 347 25.51 5.22 1.34
N ARG A 348 24.18 5.36 1.28
CA ARG A 348 23.49 6.31 0.42
C ARG A 348 22.76 7.32 1.28
N SER A 349 23.15 8.59 1.19
CA SER A 349 22.60 9.69 2.00
C SER A 349 21.12 9.98 1.71
N GLY A 350 20.69 9.82 0.45
CA GLY A 350 19.31 10.11 0.04
C GLY A 350 18.75 9.21 -1.07
N PRO A 351 17.45 9.35 -1.38
CA PRO A 351 16.72 8.49 -2.32
C PRO A 351 17.26 8.51 -3.76
N TYR A 352 17.91 9.61 -4.15
CA TYR A 352 18.47 9.80 -5.49
C TYR A 352 20.00 9.61 -5.56
N ALA A 353 20.65 9.24 -4.45
CA ALA A 353 22.11 9.07 -4.39
C ALA A 353 22.64 7.88 -5.22
N TYR A 354 21.74 7.10 -5.83
CA TYR A 354 22.09 6.06 -6.81
C TYR A 354 22.16 6.60 -8.25
N ASP A 355 21.64 7.80 -8.50
CA ASP A 355 21.58 8.42 -9.82
C ASP A 355 22.71 9.45 -10.02
N SER A 356 23.46 9.78 -8.95
CA SER A 356 24.70 10.57 -9.00
C SER A 356 25.88 9.69 -9.44
N ASP A 357 26.71 10.17 -10.37
CA ASP A 357 27.91 9.46 -10.81
C ASP A 357 28.92 9.40 -9.64
N PRO A 358 29.67 8.29 -9.47
CA PRO A 358 30.67 8.15 -8.41
C PRO A 358 31.83 9.14 -8.49
N ASP A 359 32.02 9.80 -9.64
CA ASP A 359 33.19 10.64 -9.95
C ASP A 359 33.02 12.10 -9.46
N ASP A 360 31.89 12.46 -8.84
CA ASP A 360 31.62 13.84 -8.34
C ASP A 360 31.81 13.97 -6.81
N ASP A 361 32.07 12.88 -6.06
CA ASP A 361 32.13 12.89 -4.59
C ASP A 361 33.58 13.01 -4.01
N ASP A 362 34.61 13.12 -4.86
CA ASP A 362 36.03 13.09 -4.42
C ASP A 362 36.71 14.47 -4.24
N ASP A 363 36.01 15.60 -4.45
CA ASP A 363 36.64 16.93 -4.50
C ASP A 363 36.15 17.98 -3.47
N ASP A 364 35.38 17.63 -2.44
CA ASP A 364 34.92 18.62 -1.42
C ASP A 364 35.38 18.26 0.00
N ASP A 365 36.69 18.28 0.21
CA ASP A 365 37.33 18.60 1.49
C ASP A 365 38.39 19.67 1.21
N ASP A 366 38.00 20.96 1.19
CA ASP A 366 38.84 22.10 1.61
C ASP A 366 38.04 23.43 1.60
N ASP A 367 37.92 24.02 2.80
CA ASP A 367 37.86 25.43 3.18
C ASP A 367 36.68 26.39 2.80
N ASP A 368 35.93 26.73 3.85
CA ASP A 368 35.54 28.06 4.39
C ASP A 368 34.93 29.22 3.53
N ASP A 369 33.86 29.77 4.15
CA ASP A 369 33.36 31.15 4.20
C ASP A 369 32.47 31.79 3.09
N ASP A 370 31.29 32.18 3.57
CA ASP A 370 30.44 33.36 3.29
C ASP A 370 29.57 33.53 2.02
N GLU A 371 28.28 33.77 2.33
CA GLU A 371 27.24 34.60 1.66
C GLU A 371 26.90 34.41 0.16
N ASP A 372 25.74 33.81 -0.13
CA ASP A 372 24.52 34.53 -0.56
C ASP A 372 23.38 33.57 -0.98
N ASP A 373 22.16 33.90 -0.53
CA ASP A 373 20.90 33.22 -0.78
C ASP A 373 20.42 33.41 -2.24
N GLU A 374 20.27 32.33 -3.02
CA GLU A 374 19.33 32.26 -4.16
C GLU A 374 18.55 30.92 -4.18
N PRO A 375 17.24 30.92 -4.47
CA PRO A 375 16.44 29.72 -4.44
C PRO A 375 16.67 28.89 -5.71
N ALA A 376 17.41 27.78 -5.57
CA ALA A 376 17.63 26.83 -6.65
C ALA A 376 16.31 26.25 -7.19
N ALA A 377 16.07 26.42 -8.49
CA ALA A 377 15.00 25.78 -9.21
C ALA A 377 15.20 24.25 -9.22
N ARG A 378 14.13 23.50 -8.94
CA ARG A 378 14.10 22.02 -8.98
C ARG A 378 14.71 21.50 -10.29
N PRO A 379 15.76 20.67 -10.27
CA PRO A 379 16.28 20.07 -11.48
C PRO A 379 15.33 18.96 -11.96
N VAL A 380 14.95 19.05 -13.22
CA VAL A 380 14.28 17.97 -13.96
C VAL A 380 15.34 16.89 -14.24
N PRO A 381 15.09 15.59 -14.00
CA PRO A 381 16.12 14.57 -14.20
C PRO A 381 16.45 14.45 -15.68
N ARG A 382 17.61 15.00 -16.08
CA ARG A 382 18.20 14.76 -17.40
C ARG A 382 18.97 13.45 -17.32
N GLY A 383 18.33 12.38 -17.76
CA GLY A 383 18.93 11.05 -17.78
C GLY A 383 20.19 10.96 -18.64
N ARG A 384 21.20 10.26 -18.12
CA ARG A 384 22.09 9.24 -18.74
C ARG A 384 22.36 9.31 -20.27
N MET A 385 22.53 10.49 -20.85
CA MET A 385 22.58 10.72 -22.31
C MET A 385 23.91 11.28 -22.82
N ALA A 386 25.05 10.89 -22.23
CA ALA A 386 26.37 11.22 -22.79
C ALA A 386 27.20 10.02 -23.27
N ARG A 387 26.89 8.78 -22.86
CA ARG A 387 27.83 7.65 -23.03
C ARG A 387 27.46 6.63 -24.12
N ALA A 388 26.22 6.60 -24.61
CA ALA A 388 25.79 5.62 -25.62
C ALA A 388 26.08 6.01 -27.08
N VAL A 389 26.34 7.30 -27.36
CA VAL A 389 26.64 7.78 -28.74
C VAL A 389 28.12 7.63 -29.11
N LYS A 390 29.02 7.45 -28.12
CA LYS A 390 30.47 7.29 -28.35
C LYS A 390 30.88 5.83 -28.62
N ALA A 391 30.10 4.85 -28.17
CA ALA A 391 30.39 3.42 -28.34
C ALA A 391 30.07 2.89 -29.76
N ALA A 392 29.26 3.61 -30.55
CA ALA A 392 28.91 3.21 -31.91
C ALA A 392 29.90 3.70 -32.99
N ALA A 393 30.96 4.44 -32.61
CA ALA A 393 31.91 5.04 -33.55
C ALA A 393 33.29 4.35 -33.63
N ILE A 394 33.52 3.24 -32.91
CA ILE A 394 34.84 2.58 -32.84
C ILE A 394 34.86 1.19 -33.49
N ALA A 395 33.72 0.66 -33.96
CA ALA A 395 33.66 -0.61 -34.68
C ALA A 395 33.76 -0.40 -36.20
N GLY A 396 34.96 -0.09 -36.71
CA GLY A 396 35.20 0.05 -38.14
C GLY A 396 36.69 0.11 -38.53
N GLY A 397 37.24 -1.05 -38.92
CA GLY A 397 38.60 -1.24 -39.44
C GLY A 397 39.43 -2.13 -38.52
N GLY A 398 40.06 -3.24 -38.92
CA GLY A 398 40.46 -3.71 -40.24
C GLY A 398 41.92 -4.19 -40.14
N ASP A 399 42.09 -5.50 -39.93
CA ASP A 399 43.15 -6.42 -40.39
C ASP A 399 44.65 -6.01 -40.33
N HIS A 400 45.51 -6.85 -39.72
CA HIS A 400 46.82 -7.29 -40.27
C HIS A 400 47.54 -8.35 -39.40
N SER A 401 48.33 -9.18 -40.08
CA SER A 401 48.78 -10.54 -39.77
C SER A 401 50.20 -10.68 -39.18
N GLY A 402 50.52 -11.89 -38.68
CA GLY A 402 51.87 -12.52 -38.57
C GLY A 402 52.67 -12.18 -37.30
N ASP A 403 53.52 -13.02 -36.70
CA ASP A 403 54.06 -14.37 -37.03
C ASP A 403 54.91 -14.88 -35.82
N GLY A 404 54.93 -16.21 -35.59
CA GLY A 404 55.94 -17.06 -34.88
C GLY A 404 56.39 -16.76 -33.44
N ALA A 405 56.91 -17.70 -32.62
CA ALA A 405 57.17 -19.13 -32.74
C ALA A 405 57.50 -19.74 -31.33
N PHE A 406 57.17 -21.03 -31.15
CA PHE A 406 57.88 -22.10 -30.42
C PHE A 406 58.51 -21.88 -29.02
N ILE A 407 58.12 -22.73 -28.02
CA ILE A 407 59.01 -23.71 -27.34
C ILE A 407 58.23 -25.00 -26.90
N GLN A 408 58.69 -26.12 -27.48
CA GLN A 408 58.84 -27.52 -27.05
C GLN A 408 58.20 -28.10 -25.75
N ARG A 409 57.23 -29.00 -25.97
CA ARG A 409 56.99 -30.39 -25.48
C ARG A 409 57.68 -30.93 -24.20
N GLN A 410 56.93 -31.74 -23.44
CA GLN A 410 57.20 -33.19 -23.31
C GLN A 410 55.96 -34.00 -22.86
N HIS A 411 55.72 -35.11 -23.56
CA HIS A 411 54.70 -36.13 -23.30
C HIS A 411 55.23 -37.17 -22.29
N ALA A 412 54.35 -37.67 -21.42
CA ALA A 412 54.45 -39.02 -20.89
C ALA A 412 53.04 -39.63 -20.79
N GLN A 413 52.82 -40.73 -21.50
CA GLN A 413 51.66 -41.61 -21.35
C GLN A 413 51.91 -42.59 -20.21
N THR A 414 50.93 -42.80 -19.32
CA THR A 414 50.68 -44.11 -18.70
C THR A 414 49.18 -44.31 -18.43
N ASN A 415 48.71 -45.50 -18.81
CA ASN A 415 47.40 -46.07 -18.51
C ASN A 415 47.31 -46.50 -17.04
N GLY A 416 46.09 -46.49 -16.48
CA GLY A 416 45.70 -47.50 -15.48
C GLY A 416 45.00 -47.00 -14.22
N ASN A 417 43.66 -47.08 -14.25
CA ASN A 417 42.79 -47.58 -13.18
C ASN A 417 42.94 -46.97 -11.76
N GLY A 418 42.23 -45.87 -11.53
CA GLY A 418 41.89 -45.38 -10.18
C GLY A 418 40.51 -44.73 -10.23
N GLN A 419 39.59 -45.19 -9.38
CA GLN A 419 38.27 -44.56 -9.22
C GLN A 419 38.44 -43.07 -8.96
N LEU A 420 37.94 -42.24 -9.88
CA LEU A 420 37.72 -40.81 -9.66
C LEU A 420 36.65 -40.68 -8.57
N ARG A 421 37.07 -40.71 -7.30
CA ARG A 421 36.33 -40.04 -6.23
C ARG A 421 36.42 -38.56 -6.58
N VAL A 422 35.36 -38.04 -7.18
CA VAL A 422 35.09 -36.60 -7.19
C VAL A 422 34.96 -36.22 -5.72
N LYS A 423 36.05 -35.74 -5.13
CA LYS A 423 35.96 -34.91 -3.94
C LYS A 423 35.30 -33.64 -4.44
N PHE A 424 34.04 -33.45 -4.08
CA PHE A 424 33.57 -32.08 -3.91
C PHE A 424 34.53 -31.47 -2.89
N GLU A 425 35.28 -30.46 -3.32
CA GLU A 425 35.79 -29.48 -2.35
C GLU A 425 34.55 -28.87 -1.73
N ASP A 426 34.07 -29.50 -0.67
CA ASP A 426 33.44 -28.76 0.42
C ASP A 426 34.55 -27.84 0.93
N GLY A 427 34.75 -26.72 0.23
CA GLY A 427 35.52 -25.60 0.77
C GLY A 427 34.92 -25.33 2.14
N ASP A 428 35.78 -25.22 3.15
CA ASP A 428 35.43 -24.89 4.53
C ASP A 428 34.52 -23.66 4.55
N THR A 429 33.21 -23.85 4.43
CA THR A 429 32.24 -22.82 4.74
C THR A 429 32.26 -22.77 6.26
N THR A 430 33.03 -21.84 6.82
CA THR A 430 32.67 -21.24 8.10
C THR A 430 31.16 -21.02 8.03
N LYS A 431 30.37 -21.77 8.82
CA LYS A 431 28.90 -21.72 8.76
C LYS A 431 28.49 -20.26 8.81
N GLU A 432 28.06 -19.69 7.68
CA GLU A 432 27.66 -18.29 7.61
C GLU A 432 26.60 -18.09 8.68
N SER A 433 26.80 -17.08 9.52
CA SER A 433 25.88 -16.83 10.62
C SER A 433 24.50 -16.53 10.04
N ARG A 434 23.43 -17.02 10.68
CA ARG A 434 22.04 -16.71 10.29
C ARG A 434 21.82 -15.20 10.11
N LEU A 435 22.52 -14.39 10.91
CA LEU A 435 22.54 -12.93 10.81
C LEU A 435 23.12 -12.43 9.47
N GLU A 436 24.22 -13.03 9.02
CA GLU A 436 24.96 -12.63 7.83
C GLU A 436 24.19 -13.02 6.56
N LEU A 437 23.61 -14.22 6.55
CA LEU A 437 22.67 -14.64 5.51
C LEU A 437 21.46 -13.71 5.42
N MET A 438 20.87 -13.33 6.55
CA MET A 438 19.78 -12.36 6.59
C MET A 438 20.22 -10.99 6.05
N ARG A 439 21.42 -10.52 6.40
CA ARG A 439 21.98 -9.27 5.86
C ARG A 439 22.15 -9.34 4.34
N ASN A 440 22.56 -10.48 3.79
CA ASN A 440 22.67 -10.67 2.34
C ASN A 440 21.32 -10.48 1.64
N HIS A 441 20.19 -10.89 2.25
CA HIS A 441 18.86 -10.56 1.72
C HIS A 441 18.58 -9.05 1.70
N LEU A 442 19.03 -8.30 2.72
CA LEU A 442 18.87 -6.84 2.78
C LEU A 442 19.70 -6.13 1.71
N LEU A 443 20.93 -6.59 1.48
CA LEU A 443 21.78 -6.08 0.39
C LEU A 443 21.14 -6.34 -0.99
N LEU A 444 20.62 -7.55 -1.21
CA LEU A 444 19.91 -7.88 -2.46
C LEU A 444 18.69 -6.98 -2.71
N LEU A 445 17.93 -6.66 -1.66
CA LEU A 445 16.81 -5.72 -1.74
C LEU A 445 17.27 -4.31 -2.10
N ALA A 446 18.40 -3.86 -1.55
CA ALA A 446 18.97 -2.54 -1.79
C ALA A 446 19.52 -2.38 -3.22
N GLU A 447 20.21 -3.40 -3.74
CA GLU A 447 20.79 -3.38 -5.09
C GLU A 447 19.79 -3.69 -6.22
N SER A 448 18.61 -4.20 -5.87
CA SER A 448 17.58 -4.53 -6.85
C SER A 448 17.25 -3.34 -7.76
N LYS A 449 16.85 -3.63 -9.01
CA LYS A 449 16.39 -2.60 -9.97
C LYS A 449 15.30 -1.70 -9.37
N HIS A 450 14.46 -2.26 -8.50
CA HIS A 450 13.36 -1.55 -7.85
C HIS A 450 13.78 -0.77 -6.61
N ARG A 451 15.01 -0.94 -6.08
CA ARG A 451 15.54 -0.27 -4.88
C ARG A 451 14.54 -0.35 -3.72
N PHE A 452 14.19 -1.58 -3.31
CA PHE A 452 13.25 -1.82 -2.21
C PHE A 452 13.70 -1.21 -0.88
N LEU A 453 15.01 -1.12 -0.70
CA LEU A 453 15.68 -0.59 0.49
C LEU A 453 16.80 0.37 0.10
N ARG A 454 17.14 1.24 1.04
CA ARG A 454 18.35 2.06 1.01
C ARG A 454 19.19 1.78 2.24
N HIS A 455 20.48 1.51 2.03
CA HIS A 455 21.47 1.44 3.11
C HIS A 455 21.87 2.87 3.49
N CYS A 456 21.44 3.34 4.66
CA CYS A 456 21.54 4.75 5.05
C CYS A 456 22.52 5.04 6.21
N GLY A 457 23.17 4.02 6.77
CA GLY A 457 24.15 4.21 7.83
C GLY A 457 24.74 2.89 8.36
N ASN A 458 25.75 2.97 9.22
CA ASN A 458 26.49 1.78 9.69
C ASN A 458 26.11 1.29 11.09
N HIS A 459 25.25 2.01 11.83
CA HIS A 459 24.87 1.62 13.19
C HIS A 459 24.18 0.25 13.23
N GLY A 460 24.41 -0.52 14.31
CA GLY A 460 23.77 -1.82 14.50
C GLY A 460 24.08 -2.83 13.39
N ARG A 461 25.30 -2.77 12.83
CA ARG A 461 25.70 -3.51 11.62
C ARG A 461 24.82 -3.13 10.42
N GLY A 462 24.67 -1.84 10.13
CA GLY A 462 23.90 -1.37 8.98
C GLY A 462 22.48 -0.90 9.35
N GLN A 463 22.12 0.25 8.80
CA GLN A 463 20.83 0.91 8.93
C GLN A 463 20.14 0.97 7.59
N TRP A 464 18.85 0.68 7.60
CA TRP A 464 18.04 0.50 6.42
C TRP A 464 16.80 1.37 6.49
N THR A 465 16.41 1.94 5.35
CA THR A 465 15.16 2.67 5.21
C THR A 465 14.49 2.37 3.88
N VAL A 466 13.23 2.77 3.74
CA VAL A 466 12.43 2.61 2.52
C VAL A 466 12.05 4.00 2.03
N ASP A 467 12.45 4.31 0.80
CA ASP A 467 12.03 5.52 0.11
C ASP A 467 10.68 5.25 -0.59
N PHE A 468 9.59 5.34 0.18
CA PHE A 468 8.26 4.90 -0.26
C PHE A 468 7.80 5.56 -1.57
N ASP A 469 8.00 6.87 -1.74
CA ASP A 469 7.52 7.57 -2.95
C ASP A 469 8.18 7.00 -4.22
N VAL A 470 9.51 6.85 -4.20
CA VAL A 470 10.28 6.30 -5.33
C VAL A 470 9.91 4.84 -5.60
N LEU A 471 9.77 4.04 -4.53
CA LEU A 471 9.42 2.63 -4.67
C LEU A 471 7.99 2.45 -5.21
N LEU A 472 7.04 3.28 -4.76
CA LEU A 472 5.66 3.22 -5.19
C LEU A 472 5.47 3.73 -6.62
N ASP A 473 6.24 4.72 -7.06
CA ASP A 473 6.29 5.11 -8.47
C ASP A 473 6.73 3.93 -9.36
N ARG A 474 7.75 3.20 -8.93
CA ARG A 474 8.21 2.00 -9.64
C ARG A 474 7.18 0.87 -9.63
N LEU A 475 6.45 0.70 -8.53
CA LEU A 475 5.33 -0.25 -8.46
C LEU A 475 4.21 0.15 -9.44
N ARG A 476 3.79 1.42 -9.45
CA ARG A 476 2.78 1.95 -10.40
C ARG A 476 3.22 1.78 -11.84
N GLU A 477 4.49 2.01 -12.15
CA GLU A 477 5.05 1.77 -13.48
C GLU A 477 5.03 0.29 -13.86
N SER A 478 5.37 -0.61 -12.92
CA SER A 478 5.34 -2.06 -13.14
C SER A 478 3.91 -2.55 -13.43
N GLU A 479 2.92 -2.08 -12.66
CA GLU A 479 1.50 -2.38 -12.89
C GLU A 479 1.00 -1.85 -14.23
N LEU A 480 1.39 -0.62 -14.58
CA LEU A 480 1.03 -0.01 -15.86
C LEU A 480 1.64 -0.79 -17.04
N ASP A 481 2.89 -1.21 -16.91
CA ASP A 481 3.58 -2.03 -17.90
C ASP A 481 2.89 -3.39 -18.07
N ALA A 482 2.50 -4.04 -16.98
CA ALA A 482 1.76 -5.30 -17.01
C ALA A 482 0.41 -5.16 -17.73
N TYR A 483 -0.33 -4.08 -17.43
CA TYR A 483 -1.58 -3.74 -18.13
C TYR A 483 -1.37 -3.53 -19.64
N ILE A 484 -0.31 -2.79 -20.02
CA ILE A 484 0.00 -2.53 -21.43
C ILE A 484 0.44 -3.80 -22.14
N GLU A 485 1.23 -4.67 -21.51
CA GLU A 485 1.62 -5.95 -22.09
C GLU A 485 0.41 -6.87 -22.29
N GLN A 486 -0.51 -6.93 -21.32
CA GLN A 486 -1.71 -7.74 -21.43
C GLN A 486 -2.66 -7.23 -22.54
N SER A 487 -2.78 -5.91 -22.69
CA SER A 487 -3.72 -5.29 -23.63
C SER A 487 -3.17 -5.16 -25.05
N PHE A 488 -1.87 -4.84 -25.17
CA PHE A 488 -1.21 -4.54 -26.45
C PHE A 488 -0.02 -5.44 -26.75
N GLY A 489 0.29 -6.44 -25.91
CA GLY A 489 1.40 -7.35 -26.12
C GLY A 489 2.78 -6.69 -25.96
N ARG A 490 3.82 -7.52 -26.08
CA ARG A 490 5.23 -7.12 -25.89
C ARG A 490 5.69 -5.99 -26.81
N HIS A 491 5.18 -5.95 -28.04
CA HIS A 491 5.51 -4.87 -28.98
C HIS A 491 4.93 -3.52 -28.54
N GLY A 492 3.69 -3.51 -28.02
CA GLY A 492 3.09 -2.29 -27.47
C GLY A 492 3.86 -1.79 -26.26
N LEU A 493 4.17 -2.69 -25.32
CA LEU A 493 4.98 -2.37 -24.14
C LEU A 493 6.37 -1.85 -24.50
N ARG A 494 7.04 -2.46 -25.50
CA ARG A 494 8.34 -1.98 -25.96
C ARG A 494 8.26 -0.54 -26.46
N LEU A 495 7.26 -0.22 -27.28
CA LEU A 495 7.08 1.13 -27.83
C LEU A 495 6.77 2.15 -26.73
N THR A 496 5.92 1.82 -25.75
CA THR A 496 5.65 2.73 -24.63
C THR A 496 6.85 2.94 -23.73
N ARG A 497 7.65 1.91 -23.45
CA ARG A 497 8.91 2.04 -22.69
C ARG A 497 9.90 2.97 -23.39
N ILE A 498 10.05 2.82 -24.71
CA ILE A 498 10.93 3.70 -25.50
C ILE A 498 10.43 5.15 -25.47
N LEU A 499 9.12 5.37 -25.61
CA LEU A 499 8.54 6.72 -25.55
C LEU A 499 8.61 7.32 -24.14
N ARG A 500 8.53 6.50 -23.08
CA ARG A 500 8.72 6.94 -21.69
C ARG A 500 10.17 7.39 -21.44
N GLU A 501 11.14 6.64 -21.96
CA GLU A 501 12.57 6.93 -21.78
C GLU A 501 13.07 8.07 -22.67
N LYS A 502 12.69 8.08 -23.95
CA LYS A 502 13.18 9.06 -24.93
C LYS A 502 12.26 10.27 -25.14
N GLY A 503 11.08 10.25 -24.54
CA GLY A 503 10.06 11.28 -24.73
C GLY A 503 9.41 11.22 -26.12
N LYS A 504 9.24 12.39 -26.74
CA LYS A 504 8.52 12.51 -28.02
C LYS A 504 9.40 12.08 -29.19
N LEU A 505 8.97 11.10 -29.97
CA LEU A 505 9.74 10.55 -31.10
C LEU A 505 9.00 10.70 -32.42
N ASP A 506 9.73 11.00 -33.49
CA ASP A 506 9.16 11.07 -34.83
C ASP A 506 8.96 9.66 -35.43
N GLU A 507 8.19 9.59 -36.51
CA GLU A 507 7.86 8.32 -37.17
C GLU A 507 9.09 7.60 -37.78
N LYS A 508 10.21 8.30 -37.97
CA LYS A 508 11.44 7.72 -38.52
C LYS A 508 12.35 7.16 -37.44
N THR A 509 12.49 7.83 -36.30
CA THR A 509 13.37 7.39 -35.21
C THR A 509 12.75 6.26 -34.39
N LEU A 510 11.44 6.24 -34.21
CA LEU A 510 10.77 5.24 -33.37
C LEU A 510 10.96 3.79 -33.89
N PRO A 511 10.84 3.48 -35.20
CA PRO A 511 11.16 2.15 -35.73
C PRO A 511 12.62 1.73 -35.52
N LEU A 512 13.56 2.67 -35.68
CA LEU A 512 14.98 2.42 -35.46
C LEU A 512 15.28 2.10 -33.99
N ALA A 513 14.70 2.88 -33.06
CA ALA A 513 14.87 2.68 -31.63
C ALA A 513 14.24 1.38 -31.12
N SER A 514 13.15 0.92 -31.75
CA SER A 514 12.42 -0.29 -31.34
C SER A 514 12.91 -1.58 -32.00
N LEU A 515 13.80 -1.47 -32.98
CA LEU A 515 14.26 -2.57 -33.83
C LEU A 515 13.07 -3.30 -34.48
N MET A 516 12.12 -2.52 -35.02
CA MET A 516 10.90 -3.03 -35.66
C MET A 516 10.75 -2.47 -37.07
N LYS A 517 10.04 -3.17 -37.94
CA LYS A 517 9.71 -2.68 -39.29
C LYS A 517 8.78 -1.47 -39.19
N LYS A 518 8.97 -0.49 -40.09
CA LYS A 518 8.17 0.73 -40.11
C LYS A 518 6.66 0.44 -40.19
N SER A 519 6.24 -0.50 -41.03
CA SER A 519 4.84 -0.92 -41.19
C SER A 519 4.23 -1.40 -39.87
N ASP A 520 4.98 -2.18 -39.12
CA ASP A 520 4.50 -2.86 -37.91
C ASP A 520 4.37 -1.84 -36.77
N VAL A 521 5.33 -0.91 -36.67
CA VAL A 521 5.25 0.21 -35.72
C VAL A 521 4.06 1.10 -36.05
N GLN A 522 3.85 1.48 -37.31
CA GLN A 522 2.71 2.30 -37.71
C GLN A 522 1.37 1.65 -37.35
N GLY A 523 1.19 0.36 -37.70
CA GLY A 523 -0.04 -0.37 -37.37
C GLY A 523 -0.25 -0.48 -35.86
N LYS A 524 0.83 -0.70 -35.09
CA LYS A 524 0.75 -0.81 -33.64
C LYS A 524 0.45 0.52 -32.96
N MET A 525 1.13 1.59 -33.35
CA MET A 525 0.92 2.94 -32.83
C MET A 525 -0.50 3.44 -33.13
N LEU A 526 -1.04 3.15 -34.33
CA LEU A 526 -2.43 3.48 -34.65
C LEU A 526 -3.41 2.73 -33.73
N THR A 527 -3.19 1.44 -33.50
CA THR A 527 -4.03 0.64 -32.59
C THR A 527 -3.99 1.20 -31.16
N MET A 528 -2.81 1.56 -30.68
CA MET A 528 -2.61 2.15 -29.35
C MET A 528 -3.22 3.55 -29.25
N GLN A 529 -3.18 4.35 -30.33
CA GLN A 529 -3.80 5.67 -30.39
C GLN A 529 -5.32 5.59 -30.33
N MET A 530 -5.93 4.66 -31.08
CA MET A 530 -7.38 4.45 -31.03
C MET A 530 -7.87 4.03 -29.64
N ALA A 531 -7.01 3.40 -28.84
CA ALA A 531 -7.29 3.05 -27.46
C ALA A 531 -6.93 4.15 -26.44
N GLY A 532 -6.45 5.32 -26.90
CA GLY A 532 -6.09 6.46 -26.04
C GLY A 532 -4.76 6.31 -25.29
N LEU A 533 -3.95 5.30 -25.62
CA LEU A 533 -2.70 5.02 -24.90
C LEU A 533 -1.55 5.94 -25.35
N VAL A 534 -1.49 6.28 -26.64
CA VAL A 534 -0.46 7.14 -27.24
C VAL A 534 -1.10 8.20 -28.09
N ASP A 535 -0.46 9.35 -28.20
CA ASP A 535 -0.95 10.46 -29.03
C ASP A 535 0.11 11.00 -29.96
N VAL A 536 -0.34 11.82 -30.92
CA VAL A 536 0.50 12.52 -31.88
C VAL A 536 0.50 14.01 -31.56
N GLN A 537 1.69 14.57 -31.35
CA GLN A 537 1.91 16.00 -31.28
C GLN A 537 2.26 16.53 -32.67
N GLU A 538 1.46 17.49 -33.13
CA GLU A 538 1.75 18.26 -34.34
C GLU A 538 2.62 19.47 -34.00
N VAL A 539 3.71 19.64 -34.74
CA VAL A 539 4.61 20.80 -34.65
C VAL A 539 4.78 21.41 -36.04
N PRO A 540 4.07 22.51 -36.35
CA PRO A 540 4.21 23.23 -37.61
C PRO A 540 5.63 23.78 -37.79
N LYS A 541 6.23 23.60 -38.97
CA LYS A 541 7.52 24.23 -39.33
C LYS A 541 7.38 25.70 -39.65
N ASP A 542 6.17 26.14 -39.97
CA ASP A 542 5.85 27.53 -40.28
C ASP A 542 4.41 27.88 -39.88
N ASN A 543 4.06 29.15 -40.02
CA ASN A 543 2.75 29.66 -39.59
C ASN A 543 1.58 29.18 -40.48
N SER A 544 1.87 28.53 -41.62
CA SER A 544 0.84 27.99 -42.53
C SER A 544 0.10 26.79 -41.95
N ARG A 545 0.71 26.07 -40.98
CA ARG A 545 0.19 24.86 -40.34
C ARG A 545 -0.28 23.78 -41.32
N LEU A 546 0.23 23.79 -42.56
CA LEU A 546 -0.09 22.79 -43.56
C LEU A 546 0.55 21.45 -43.20
N ALA A 547 -0.18 20.34 -43.35
CA ALA A 547 0.27 19.01 -42.96
C ALA A 547 1.62 18.58 -43.59
N ASN A 548 1.89 18.99 -44.84
CA ASN A 548 3.17 18.73 -45.52
C ASN A 548 4.36 19.52 -44.94
N ARG A 549 4.09 20.56 -44.13
CA ARG A 549 5.07 21.36 -43.39
C ARG A 549 4.95 21.17 -41.88
N THR A 550 4.27 20.11 -41.42
CA THR A 550 4.13 19.78 -39.99
C THR A 550 4.96 18.55 -39.65
N MET A 551 5.63 18.57 -38.50
CA MET A 551 6.29 17.40 -37.92
C MET A 551 5.34 16.73 -36.94
N PHE A 552 5.32 15.40 -36.95
CA PHE A 552 4.46 14.59 -36.10
C PHE A 552 5.32 13.78 -35.14
N PHE A 553 5.08 13.93 -33.85
CA PHE A 553 5.79 13.21 -32.81
C PHE A 553 4.83 12.36 -32.00
N TRP A 554 5.11 11.07 -31.92
CA TRP A 554 4.44 10.17 -31.01
C TRP A 554 4.90 10.44 -29.58
N TYR A 555 3.96 10.41 -28.64
CA TYR A 555 4.26 10.49 -27.23
C TYR A 555 3.33 9.62 -26.40
N PHE A 556 3.83 9.22 -25.24
CA PHE A 556 3.11 8.43 -24.25
C PHE A 556 2.93 9.29 -23.00
N ASP A 557 1.68 9.49 -22.57
CA ASP A 557 1.35 10.20 -21.33
C ASP A 557 0.99 9.17 -20.26
N GLY A 558 1.97 8.87 -19.39
CA GLY A 558 1.81 7.92 -18.30
C GLY A 558 0.74 8.34 -17.30
N ALA A 559 0.72 9.60 -16.89
CA ALA A 559 -0.21 10.11 -15.88
C ALA A 559 -1.66 10.06 -16.37
N ARG A 560 -1.90 10.46 -17.62
CA ARG A 560 -3.24 10.36 -18.22
C ARG A 560 -3.66 8.90 -18.38
N THR A 561 -2.75 8.03 -18.78
CA THR A 561 -3.04 6.59 -18.90
C THR A 561 -3.39 5.98 -17.54
N GLN A 562 -2.66 6.33 -16.47
CA GLN A 562 -2.97 5.89 -15.11
C GLN A 562 -4.35 6.37 -14.65
N ALA A 563 -4.70 7.64 -14.91
CA ALA A 563 -6.02 8.18 -14.56
C ALA A 563 -7.15 7.48 -15.31
N GLN A 564 -6.98 7.22 -16.62
CA GLN A 564 -7.94 6.48 -17.43
C GLN A 564 -8.08 5.03 -16.96
N LEU A 565 -6.95 4.37 -16.67
CA LEU A 565 -6.93 3.01 -16.14
C LEU A 565 -7.69 2.92 -14.81
N LEU A 566 -7.50 3.88 -13.91
CA LEU A 566 -8.19 3.92 -12.62
C LEU A 566 -9.72 4.05 -12.79
N ASP A 567 -10.19 4.89 -13.71
CA ASP A 567 -11.61 5.02 -14.05
C ASP A 567 -12.18 3.72 -14.65
N ASP A 568 -11.43 3.07 -15.54
CA ASP A 568 -11.83 1.78 -16.13
C ASP A 568 -11.88 0.66 -15.08
N VAL A 569 -10.95 0.65 -14.12
CA VAL A 569 -10.96 -0.27 -12.98
C VAL A 569 -12.21 -0.03 -12.11
N TYR A 570 -12.58 1.22 -11.79
CA TYR A 570 -13.81 1.50 -11.06
C TYR A 570 -15.07 1.01 -11.79
N LYS A 571 -15.13 1.23 -13.11
CA LYS A 571 -16.23 0.71 -13.93
C LYS A 571 -16.26 -0.81 -13.93
N ALA A 572 -15.10 -1.48 -13.98
CA ALA A 572 -15.00 -2.94 -13.90
C ALA A 572 -15.48 -3.47 -12.54
N MET A 573 -15.07 -2.83 -11.44
CA MET A 573 -15.53 -3.17 -10.09
C MET A 573 -17.05 -3.02 -9.96
N LEU A 574 -17.60 -1.92 -10.46
CA LEU A 574 -19.05 -1.69 -10.46
C LEU A 574 -19.80 -2.76 -11.26
N ARG A 575 -19.30 -3.13 -12.44
CA ARG A 575 -19.89 -4.21 -13.26
C ARG A 575 -19.86 -5.56 -12.53
N CYS A 576 -18.79 -5.86 -11.79
CA CYS A 576 -18.71 -7.08 -10.97
C CYS A 576 -19.81 -7.10 -9.90
N LEU A 577 -20.00 -5.98 -9.18
CA LEU A 577 -21.04 -5.85 -8.15
C LEU A 577 -22.46 -5.91 -8.72
N GLN A 578 -22.71 -5.24 -9.85
CA GLN A 578 -24.01 -5.30 -10.54
C GLN A 578 -24.32 -6.71 -11.03
N THR A 579 -23.33 -7.42 -11.54
CA THR A 579 -23.46 -8.82 -11.97
C THR A 579 -23.77 -9.72 -10.78
N LEU A 580 -23.09 -9.52 -9.65
CA LEU A 580 -23.35 -10.25 -8.41
C LEU A 580 -24.79 -10.05 -7.91
N ASP A 581 -25.28 -8.81 -7.90
CA ASP A 581 -26.66 -8.51 -7.48
C ASP A 581 -27.69 -9.14 -8.43
N LYS A 582 -27.40 -9.16 -9.74
CA LYS A 582 -28.24 -9.84 -10.74
C LYS A 582 -28.31 -11.35 -10.49
N GLU A 583 -27.19 -12.02 -10.24
CA GLU A 583 -27.17 -13.46 -9.96
C GLU A 583 -27.85 -13.79 -8.63
N ARG A 584 -27.67 -12.96 -7.60
CA ARG A 584 -28.43 -13.09 -6.33
C ARG A 584 -29.93 -12.94 -6.53
N HIS A 585 -30.35 -12.02 -7.39
CA HIS A 585 -31.76 -11.86 -7.70
C HIS A 585 -32.33 -13.06 -8.46
N ARG A 586 -31.57 -13.58 -9.43
CA ARG A 586 -31.93 -14.78 -10.22
C ARG A 586 -32.13 -16.00 -9.33
N GLU A 587 -31.27 -16.20 -8.34
CA GLU A 587 -31.29 -17.36 -7.45
C GLU A 587 -31.97 -17.07 -6.09
N ARG A 588 -32.73 -15.97 -6.00
CA ARG A 588 -33.33 -15.49 -4.74
C ARG A 588 -34.13 -16.56 -4.00
N GLN A 589 -34.92 -17.37 -4.70
CA GLN A 589 -35.74 -18.42 -4.07
C GLN A 589 -34.89 -19.46 -3.34
N ILE A 590 -33.76 -19.86 -3.93
CA ILE A 590 -32.82 -20.81 -3.34
C ILE A 590 -32.10 -20.17 -2.16
N LEU A 591 -31.65 -18.93 -2.32
CA LEU A 591 -30.97 -18.19 -1.24
C LEU A 591 -31.89 -18.01 -0.02
N THR A 592 -33.13 -17.58 -0.23
CA THR A 592 -34.11 -17.45 0.85
C THR A 592 -34.43 -18.80 1.51
N PHE A 593 -34.39 -19.91 0.76
CA PHE A 593 -34.54 -21.25 1.33
C PHE A 593 -33.37 -21.64 2.23
N VAL A 594 -32.13 -21.35 1.81
CA VAL A 594 -30.89 -21.66 2.54
C VAL A 594 -30.71 -20.77 3.78
N GLU A 595 -31.16 -19.52 3.72
CA GLU A 595 -31.10 -18.57 4.86
C GLU A 595 -31.96 -18.98 6.07
N ARG A 596 -32.86 -19.95 5.91
CA ARG A 596 -33.72 -20.43 7.00
C ARG A 596 -32.88 -21.17 8.05
N LYS A 597 -33.17 -20.91 9.33
CA LYS A 597 -32.38 -21.41 10.47
C LYS A 597 -32.30 -22.95 10.55
N ASP A 598 -33.32 -23.64 10.06
CA ASP A 598 -33.43 -25.09 9.99
C ASP A 598 -32.63 -25.72 8.82
N VAL A 599 -32.26 -24.92 7.81
CA VAL A 599 -31.50 -25.36 6.63
C VAL A 599 -30.03 -25.00 6.73
N LYS A 600 -29.73 -23.83 7.30
CA LYS A 600 -28.36 -23.30 7.40
C LYS A 600 -27.42 -24.29 8.10
N GLY A 601 -26.33 -24.66 7.42
CA GLY A 601 -25.35 -25.65 7.86
C GLY A 601 -25.73 -27.12 7.58
N LYS A 602 -26.93 -27.38 7.02
CA LYS A 602 -27.42 -28.70 6.60
C LYS A 602 -27.91 -28.70 5.16
N GLU A 603 -27.38 -27.81 4.33
CA GLU A 603 -27.87 -27.56 2.96
C GLU A 603 -27.83 -28.83 2.11
N LYS A 604 -26.77 -29.63 2.24
CA LYS A 604 -26.60 -30.89 1.50
C LYS A 604 -27.63 -31.97 1.87
N GLU A 605 -28.11 -31.96 3.11
CA GLU A 605 -29.04 -32.97 3.64
C GLU A 605 -30.49 -32.60 3.36
N VAL A 606 -30.81 -31.29 3.42
CA VAL A 606 -32.18 -30.79 3.34
C VAL A 606 -32.61 -30.47 1.90
N MET A 607 -31.66 -30.15 1.01
CA MET A 607 -31.97 -29.77 -0.36
C MET A 607 -31.93 -30.98 -1.31
N THR A 608 -32.80 -30.96 -2.33
CA THR A 608 -32.66 -31.89 -3.45
C THR A 608 -31.31 -31.67 -4.16
N THR A 609 -30.74 -32.72 -4.74
CA THR A 609 -29.45 -32.66 -5.44
C THR A 609 -29.38 -31.57 -6.52
N GLU A 610 -30.46 -31.34 -7.27
CA GLU A 610 -30.52 -30.29 -8.30
C GLU A 610 -30.38 -28.88 -7.69
N HIS A 611 -31.20 -28.57 -6.68
CA HIS A 611 -31.14 -27.29 -5.98
C HIS A 611 -29.80 -27.09 -5.25
N TYR A 612 -29.23 -28.15 -4.67
CA TYR A 612 -27.92 -28.11 -4.01
C TYR A 612 -26.79 -27.81 -5.02
N ASN A 613 -26.80 -28.47 -6.19
CA ASN A 613 -25.83 -28.20 -7.25
C ASN A 613 -25.96 -26.77 -7.78
N LYS A 614 -27.19 -26.26 -7.92
CA LYS A 614 -27.45 -24.88 -8.35
C LYS A 614 -26.96 -23.86 -7.33
N TYR A 615 -27.14 -24.14 -6.03
CA TYR A 615 -26.60 -23.33 -4.94
C TYR A 615 -25.07 -23.32 -4.94
N ASN A 616 -24.41 -24.47 -5.06
CA ASN A 616 -22.95 -24.55 -5.13
C ASN A 616 -22.39 -23.78 -6.33
N ARG A 617 -23.00 -23.91 -7.51
CA ARG A 617 -22.61 -23.11 -8.69
C ARG A 617 -22.73 -21.61 -8.42
N HIS A 618 -23.81 -21.17 -7.76
CA HIS A 618 -23.96 -19.78 -7.37
C HIS A 618 -22.88 -19.32 -6.39
N LEU A 619 -22.50 -20.15 -5.41
CA LEU A 619 -21.40 -19.85 -4.48
C LEU A 619 -20.06 -19.70 -5.20
N GLU A 620 -19.76 -20.60 -6.16
CA GLU A 620 -18.54 -20.51 -6.98
C GLU A 620 -18.52 -19.23 -7.82
N GLU A 621 -19.64 -18.87 -8.46
CA GLU A 621 -19.78 -17.63 -9.23
C GLU A 621 -19.60 -16.40 -8.33
N GLN A 622 -20.24 -16.38 -7.16
CA GLN A 622 -20.08 -15.32 -6.17
C GLN A 622 -18.62 -15.20 -5.71
N GLN A 623 -17.95 -16.31 -5.40
CA GLN A 623 -16.55 -16.32 -4.98
C GLN A 623 -15.63 -15.77 -6.10
N LYS A 624 -15.86 -16.16 -7.36
CA LYS A 624 -15.10 -15.64 -8.50
C LYS A 624 -15.30 -14.13 -8.65
N LEU A 625 -16.55 -13.64 -8.60
CA LEU A 625 -16.84 -12.20 -8.75
C LEU A 625 -16.24 -11.37 -7.62
N LEU A 626 -16.35 -11.82 -6.36
CA LEU A 626 -15.75 -11.13 -5.22
C LEU A 626 -14.22 -11.20 -5.27
N GLY A 627 -13.64 -12.32 -5.68
CA GLY A 627 -12.19 -12.45 -5.89
C GLY A 627 -11.67 -11.48 -6.95
N GLN A 628 -12.39 -11.32 -8.07
CA GLN A 628 -12.03 -10.31 -9.09
C GLN A 628 -12.18 -8.88 -8.57
N LEU A 629 -13.23 -8.59 -7.79
CA LEU A 629 -13.40 -7.29 -7.15
C LEU A 629 -12.20 -6.96 -6.24
N MET A 630 -11.71 -7.93 -5.47
CA MET A 630 -10.53 -7.73 -4.60
C MET A 630 -9.26 -7.47 -5.42
N ARG A 631 -9.02 -8.22 -6.50
CA ARG A 631 -7.86 -7.99 -7.38
C ARG A 631 -7.89 -6.62 -8.05
N LEU A 632 -9.07 -6.18 -8.49
CA LEU A 632 -9.25 -4.84 -9.06
C LEU A 632 -9.01 -3.75 -8.00
N ASP A 633 -9.41 -3.97 -6.75
CA ASP A 633 -9.10 -3.06 -5.65
C ASP A 633 -7.60 -2.96 -5.35
N ASP A 634 -6.80 -4.01 -5.59
CA ASP A 634 -5.33 -3.93 -5.46
C ASP A 634 -4.76 -2.90 -6.44
N MET A 635 -5.25 -2.89 -7.68
CA MET A 635 -4.87 -1.86 -8.66
C MET A 635 -5.29 -0.46 -8.19
N VAL A 636 -6.51 -0.32 -7.66
CA VAL A 636 -6.96 0.96 -7.11
C VAL A 636 -6.05 1.43 -5.99
N ALA A 637 -5.66 0.53 -5.08
CA ALA A 637 -4.81 0.88 -3.95
C ALA A 637 -3.44 1.40 -4.43
N VAL A 638 -2.83 0.75 -5.43
CA VAL A 638 -1.53 1.18 -6.00
C VAL A 638 -1.61 2.55 -6.68
N PHE A 639 -2.65 2.81 -7.49
CA PHE A 639 -2.75 4.06 -8.24
C PHE A 639 -3.31 5.23 -7.40
N ARG A 640 -4.22 4.98 -6.45
CA ARG A 640 -4.93 6.03 -5.70
C ARG A 640 -4.50 6.19 -4.24
N ASP A 641 -4.10 5.13 -3.53
CA ASP A 641 -3.97 5.22 -2.07
C ASP A 641 -2.55 5.17 -1.56
N TYR A 642 -1.72 4.31 -2.16
CA TYR A 642 -0.30 4.23 -1.85
C TYR A 642 0.39 5.46 -2.39
#